data_AF-A0A2N0Q118-F1
#
_entry.id   AF-A0A2N0Q118-F1
#
_cell.length_a   1.000
_cell.length_b   1.000
_cell.length_c   1.000
_cell.angle_alpha   90.00
_cell.angle_beta   90.00
_cell.angle_gamma   90.00
#
_symmetry.space_group_name_H-M   'P 1'
#
loop_
_entity.id
_entity.type
_entity.pdbx_description
1 polymer ?
#
loop_
_entity_poly.entity_id
_entity_poly.type
_entity_poly.pdbx_seq_one_letter_code
_entity_poly.pdbx_strand_id
1 'polypeptide(L)'
;IYKYKKPVSPHLAINKNFIPNDEIVLNKIKSYISKCYNESLINGGRLFLETAGGTIQSEFYRVLRLPTILVGDSNLGGISTTLSSYESLLLRGYDIPIIILFNNENYKNHLFIEKYFNENQNSSIIKPKIFDIQLPPKKDEYNDLVNMKNYFQSNDENFNHVTDELEEWYENKFNRLDKMEEKAKEIVWWPFTQHGIVDKVNVVDSAYKDLLITYNNNNNSNNNNSNNMFDGSASWWTQGLGHGNSKLTLTASYASGRYGHVLFPESINEPSLSLSESLLDGVGKNWANRVFYSDNGSTAMEVALKMALIKQSDDVELSVLGLEGSYHGDTIGVMNACGPNIYNEKVSWYSPKGIWFKPPQLLMKDNKYRINNIPKTINNNFDGFDSLTEIFNENRVEKDPLSYHYKQSIENQLHHYTNQGYKFGTLIIEPIVMGAGGMIFVDPLYQKQLIKSVRSILNIPIIFDEVFTGFWRLGKQTGAEFLKINPDIAAYAKLLTGGLCPLAVTLSTEEIFKKFLGNTKVEALLHGHSYTAHPIGCLVANTSINEYPNLKWIKGNENEIDKSFSLWDKNFQKQISCIPKVNGVFSLGTLLSIELNDIDGGGYASNIAKIFNEKLSNLERKSIDDFGIKTRPLGNVIYIMSSLISDVKSLRNIEQKIFDCLNK
;
A
#
# COMPACT_ATOMS: atom_id res chain seq x y z
N ILE A 1 -30.51 -14.26 9.47
CA ILE A 1 -30.18 -12.87 9.90
C ILE A 1 -31.18 -11.84 9.36
N TYR A 2 -31.51 -11.87 8.06
CA TYR A 2 -32.63 -11.11 7.46
C TYR A 2 -33.48 -12.05 6.61
N LYS A 3 -34.79 -11.81 6.53
CA LYS A 3 -35.73 -12.60 5.71
C LYS A 3 -36.67 -11.66 4.97
N TYR A 4 -36.88 -11.93 3.69
CA TYR A 4 -37.79 -11.17 2.84
C TYR A 4 -38.97 -12.05 2.41
N LYS A 5 -40.14 -11.44 2.20
CA LYS A 5 -41.37 -12.17 1.82
C LYS A 5 -41.41 -12.52 0.33
N LYS A 6 -40.79 -11.71 -0.52
CA LYS A 6 -40.82 -11.90 -1.98
C LYS A 6 -39.76 -12.93 -2.40
N PRO A 7 -40.12 -13.98 -3.17
CA PRO A 7 -39.19 -14.99 -3.66
C PRO A 7 -38.45 -14.47 -4.90
N VAL A 8 -37.68 -13.40 -4.73
CA VAL A 8 -36.87 -12.75 -5.77
C VAL A 8 -35.47 -12.48 -5.21
N SER A 9 -34.56 -12.02 -6.06
CA SER A 9 -33.21 -11.62 -5.65
C SER A 9 -33.25 -10.62 -4.48
N PRO A 10 -32.27 -10.65 -3.54
CA PRO A 10 -32.29 -9.79 -2.35
C PRO A 10 -32.47 -8.30 -2.68
N HIS A 11 -31.85 -7.80 -3.75
CA HIS A 11 -31.98 -6.40 -4.16
C HIS A 11 -33.40 -6.00 -4.61
N LEU A 12 -34.22 -6.95 -5.08
CA LEU A 12 -35.64 -6.75 -5.42
C LEU A 12 -36.56 -7.05 -4.23
N ALA A 13 -36.14 -7.94 -3.33
CA ALA A 13 -36.94 -8.40 -2.20
C ALA A 13 -36.95 -7.39 -1.04
N ILE A 14 -35.92 -6.54 -0.96
CA ILE A 14 -35.80 -5.48 0.04
C ILE A 14 -36.97 -4.48 -0.06
N ASN A 15 -37.55 -4.15 1.10
CA ASN A 15 -38.52 -3.07 1.22
C ASN A 15 -37.79 -1.72 1.21
N LYS A 16 -38.20 -0.77 0.37
CA LYS A 16 -37.56 0.57 0.24
C LYS A 16 -37.42 1.33 1.57
N ASN A 17 -38.24 0.98 2.57
CA ASN A 17 -38.23 1.64 3.88
C ASN A 17 -37.11 1.15 4.82
N PHE A 18 -36.44 0.02 4.55
CA PHE A 18 -35.33 -0.46 5.37
C PHE A 18 -34.35 -1.30 4.53
N ILE A 19 -33.17 -0.72 4.27
CA ILE A 19 -32.04 -1.39 3.64
C ILE A 19 -30.96 -1.56 4.71
N PRO A 20 -30.66 -2.79 5.17
CA PRO A 20 -29.59 -2.99 6.14
C PRO A 20 -28.24 -2.62 5.50
N ASN A 21 -27.41 -1.88 6.23
CA ASN A 21 -26.04 -1.59 5.84
C ASN A 21 -25.19 -2.88 5.89
N ASP A 22 -24.34 -3.10 4.89
CA ASP A 22 -23.41 -4.23 4.80
C ASP A 22 -22.62 -4.47 6.09
N GLU A 23 -22.12 -3.40 6.74
CA GLU A 23 -21.39 -3.50 8.02
C GLU A 23 -22.27 -4.14 9.11
N ILE A 24 -23.55 -3.77 9.19
CA ILE A 24 -24.49 -4.32 10.16
C ILE A 24 -24.75 -5.81 9.90
N VAL A 25 -24.88 -6.19 8.62
CA VAL A 25 -25.09 -7.58 8.23
C VAL A 25 -23.85 -8.42 8.59
N LEU A 26 -22.65 -7.94 8.22
CA LEU A 26 -21.38 -8.60 8.52
C LEU A 26 -21.15 -8.76 10.02
N ASN A 27 -21.41 -7.73 10.82
CA ASN A 27 -21.22 -7.81 12.26
C ASN A 27 -22.14 -8.85 12.89
N LYS A 28 -23.41 -8.93 12.44
CA LYS A 28 -24.33 -9.98 12.88
C LYS A 28 -23.85 -11.39 12.48
N ILE A 29 -23.29 -11.54 11.28
CA ILE A 29 -22.70 -12.82 10.84
C ILE A 29 -21.53 -13.19 11.76
N LYS A 30 -20.58 -12.27 11.98
CA LYS A 30 -19.43 -12.50 12.85
C LYS A 30 -19.85 -12.85 14.28
N SER A 31 -20.79 -12.09 14.87
CA SER A 31 -21.32 -12.39 16.20
C SER A 31 -21.97 -13.77 16.27
N TYR A 32 -22.68 -14.20 15.23
CA TYR A 32 -23.26 -15.54 15.17
C TYR A 32 -22.19 -16.63 15.04
N ILE A 33 -21.19 -16.44 14.17
CA ILE A 33 -20.04 -17.35 14.04
C ILE A 33 -19.35 -17.53 15.40
N SER A 34 -19.08 -16.43 16.12
CA SER A 34 -18.45 -16.50 17.45
C SER A 34 -19.30 -17.21 18.49
N LYS A 35 -20.62 -17.01 18.44
CA LYS A 35 -21.53 -17.75 19.32
C LYS A 35 -21.43 -19.25 19.03
N CYS A 36 -21.52 -19.66 17.76
CA CYS A 36 -21.39 -21.06 17.37
C CYS A 36 -20.01 -21.64 17.73
N TYR A 37 -18.93 -20.87 17.57
CA TYR A 37 -17.59 -21.28 18.00
C TYR A 37 -17.56 -21.60 19.50
N ASN A 38 -18.06 -20.71 20.35
CA ASN A 38 -18.09 -20.91 21.79
C ASN A 38 -18.92 -22.15 22.19
N GLU A 39 -20.04 -22.41 21.51
CA GLU A 39 -20.85 -23.61 21.70
C GLU A 39 -20.11 -24.88 21.23
N SER A 40 -19.35 -24.77 20.14
CA SER A 40 -18.59 -25.89 19.56
C SER A 40 -17.39 -26.33 20.40
N LEU A 41 -16.84 -25.45 21.25
CA LEU A 41 -15.76 -25.82 22.19
C LEU A 41 -16.17 -26.91 23.18
N ILE A 42 -17.47 -27.08 23.43
CA ILE A 42 -18.01 -28.09 24.35
C ILE A 42 -18.47 -29.33 23.57
N ASN A 43 -19.17 -29.14 22.45
CA ASN A 43 -19.91 -30.21 21.77
C ASN A 43 -19.32 -30.64 20.42
N GLY A 44 -18.25 -29.98 19.96
CA GLY A 44 -17.90 -29.96 18.55
C GLY A 44 -18.96 -29.25 17.70
N GLY A 45 -18.66 -29.02 16.43
CA GLY A 45 -19.67 -28.47 15.52
C GLY A 45 -19.08 -27.99 14.20
N ARG A 46 -19.95 -27.97 13.18
CA ARG A 46 -19.66 -27.43 11.85
C ARG A 46 -20.63 -26.31 11.55
N LEU A 47 -20.15 -25.21 10.99
CA LEU A 47 -20.97 -24.07 10.60
C LEU A 47 -20.84 -23.83 9.09
N PHE A 48 -21.97 -23.93 8.39
CA PHE A 48 -22.07 -23.60 6.97
C PHE A 48 -22.73 -22.24 6.80
N LEU A 49 -22.08 -21.35 6.06
CA LEU A 49 -22.64 -20.07 5.66
C LEU A 49 -23.14 -20.16 4.23
N GLU A 50 -24.44 -20.40 4.07
CA GLU A 50 -25.08 -20.42 2.76
C GLU A 50 -25.11 -19.03 2.12
N THR A 51 -24.86 -18.97 0.81
CA THR A 51 -24.93 -17.74 0.02
C THR A 51 -25.83 -17.96 -1.18
N ALA A 52 -26.48 -16.89 -1.67
CA ALA A 52 -27.34 -16.95 -2.85
C ALA A 52 -26.55 -17.01 -4.17
N GLY A 53 -25.21 -16.97 -4.10
CA GLY A 53 -24.29 -16.97 -5.22
C GLY A 53 -24.16 -15.60 -5.90
N GLY A 54 -23.03 -15.39 -6.59
CA GLY A 54 -22.81 -14.24 -7.47
C GLY A 54 -21.61 -13.35 -7.10
N THR A 55 -21.09 -12.65 -8.11
CA THR A 55 -19.86 -11.86 -8.05
C THR A 55 -19.88 -10.77 -6.97
N ILE A 56 -20.99 -10.05 -6.82
CA ILE A 56 -21.12 -8.97 -5.81
C ILE A 56 -21.16 -9.54 -4.38
N GLN A 57 -21.79 -10.71 -4.20
CA GLN A 57 -21.87 -11.34 -2.88
C GLN A 57 -20.51 -11.87 -2.42
N SER A 58 -19.67 -12.34 -3.36
CA SER A 58 -18.29 -12.72 -3.05
C SER A 58 -17.41 -11.54 -2.61
N GLU A 59 -17.71 -10.29 -3.02
CA GLU A 59 -16.99 -9.12 -2.48
C GLU A 59 -17.46 -8.76 -1.06
N PHE A 60 -18.76 -8.91 -0.80
CA PHE A 60 -19.34 -8.68 0.53
C PHE A 60 -18.72 -9.60 1.59
N TYR A 61 -18.59 -10.90 1.30
CA TYR A 61 -18.01 -11.87 2.24
C TYR A 61 -16.48 -11.89 2.25
N ARG A 62 -15.81 -11.10 1.40
CA ARG A 62 -14.34 -11.16 1.24
C ARG A 62 -13.57 -10.85 2.54
N VAL A 63 -14.18 -10.06 3.42
CA VAL A 63 -13.63 -9.75 4.74
C VAL A 63 -13.49 -11.00 5.64
N LEU A 64 -14.31 -12.02 5.43
CA LEU A 64 -14.26 -13.27 6.18
C LEU A 64 -13.30 -14.28 5.55
N ARG A 65 -13.15 -14.24 4.21
CA ARG A 65 -12.33 -15.17 3.39
C ARG A 65 -12.46 -16.64 3.83
N LEU A 66 -13.69 -17.10 4.09
CA LEU A 66 -13.95 -18.50 4.44
C LEU A 66 -13.66 -19.40 3.24
N PRO A 67 -13.09 -20.60 3.42
CA PRO A 67 -13.04 -21.58 2.35
C PRO A 67 -14.45 -21.93 1.88
N THR A 68 -14.58 -22.20 0.59
CA THR A 68 -15.88 -22.22 -0.09
C THR A 68 -16.11 -23.57 -0.76
N ILE A 69 -17.26 -24.19 -0.47
CA ILE A 69 -17.80 -25.28 -1.28
C ILE A 69 -18.57 -24.66 -2.44
N LEU A 70 -18.20 -24.99 -3.67
CA LEU A 70 -18.92 -24.54 -4.86
C LEU A 70 -19.92 -25.62 -5.30
N VAL A 71 -21.21 -25.30 -5.24
CA VAL A 71 -22.25 -26.15 -5.84
C VAL A 71 -22.35 -25.80 -7.32
N GLY A 72 -21.88 -26.69 -8.18
CA GLY A 72 -21.88 -26.52 -9.63
C GLY A 72 -23.23 -26.83 -10.28
N ASP A 73 -23.39 -26.41 -11.53
CA ASP A 73 -24.59 -26.69 -12.32
C ASP A 73 -24.42 -28.00 -13.11
N SER A 74 -25.36 -28.90 -12.90
CA SER A 74 -25.37 -30.25 -13.50
C SER A 74 -26.26 -30.36 -14.74
N ASN A 75 -26.81 -29.23 -15.21
CA ASN A 75 -27.61 -29.15 -16.42
C ASN A 75 -26.76 -28.81 -17.66
N LEU A 76 -27.41 -28.75 -18.82
CA LEU A 76 -26.78 -28.29 -20.06
C LEU A 76 -26.22 -26.87 -19.89
N GLY A 77 -24.97 -26.68 -20.29
CA GLY A 77 -24.23 -25.41 -20.08
C GLY A 77 -23.60 -25.27 -18.69
N GLY A 78 -23.91 -26.18 -17.77
CA GLY A 78 -23.47 -26.10 -16.37
C GLY A 78 -21.96 -26.24 -16.16
N ILE A 79 -21.24 -26.91 -17.08
CA ILE A 79 -19.76 -26.94 -17.09
C ILE A 79 -19.20 -25.52 -17.13
N SER A 80 -19.63 -24.70 -18.10
CA SER A 80 -19.15 -23.33 -18.26
C SER A 80 -19.52 -22.48 -17.05
N THR A 81 -20.77 -22.55 -16.59
CA THR A 81 -21.24 -21.81 -15.42
C THR A 81 -20.43 -22.13 -14.17
N THR A 82 -20.12 -23.41 -13.96
CA THR A 82 -19.32 -23.87 -12.82
C THR A 82 -17.90 -23.35 -12.89
N LEU A 83 -17.21 -23.49 -14.04
CA LEU A 83 -15.84 -23.01 -14.21
C LEU A 83 -15.73 -21.49 -14.09
N SER A 84 -16.64 -20.73 -14.72
CA SER A 84 -16.65 -19.26 -14.59
C SER A 84 -16.94 -18.78 -13.18
N SER A 85 -17.76 -19.52 -12.41
CA SER A 85 -18.02 -19.23 -10.99
C SER A 85 -16.78 -19.51 -10.14
N TYR A 86 -16.09 -20.63 -10.38
CA TYR A 86 -14.82 -20.99 -9.73
C TYR A 86 -13.76 -19.90 -9.97
N GLU A 87 -13.54 -19.50 -11.22
CA GLU A 87 -12.58 -18.44 -11.58
C GLU A 87 -12.94 -17.10 -10.93
N SER A 88 -14.23 -16.74 -10.90
CA SER A 88 -14.70 -15.50 -10.28
C SER A 88 -14.41 -15.42 -8.77
N LEU A 89 -14.47 -16.56 -8.08
CA LEU A 89 -14.15 -16.69 -6.65
C LEU A 89 -12.62 -16.68 -6.44
N LEU A 90 -11.85 -17.38 -7.27
CA LEU A 90 -10.39 -17.35 -7.24
C LEU A 90 -9.83 -15.94 -7.43
N LEU A 91 -10.37 -15.17 -8.38
CA LEU A 91 -9.96 -13.77 -8.64
C LEU A 91 -10.26 -12.83 -7.46
N ARG A 92 -11.05 -13.28 -6.49
CA ARG A 92 -11.29 -12.57 -5.22
C ARG A 92 -10.48 -13.15 -4.07
N GLY A 93 -9.67 -14.19 -4.29
CA GLY A 93 -8.80 -14.79 -3.30
C GLY A 93 -9.52 -15.75 -2.36
N TYR A 94 -10.59 -16.41 -2.83
CA TYR A 94 -11.22 -17.53 -2.11
C TYR A 94 -10.48 -18.83 -2.37
N ASP A 95 -10.41 -19.67 -1.34
CA ASP A 95 -9.96 -21.04 -1.44
C ASP A 95 -11.19 -21.95 -1.67
N ILE A 96 -11.17 -22.78 -2.71
CA ILE A 96 -12.31 -23.61 -3.12
C ILE A 96 -11.88 -25.08 -3.08
N PRO A 97 -11.87 -25.72 -1.90
CA PRO A 97 -11.40 -27.10 -1.76
C PRO A 97 -12.33 -28.14 -2.35
N ILE A 98 -13.63 -27.82 -2.50
CA ILE A 98 -14.65 -28.78 -2.90
C ILE A 98 -15.57 -28.18 -3.96
N ILE A 99 -15.86 -28.96 -5.00
CA ILE A 99 -16.96 -28.71 -5.94
C ILE A 99 -17.96 -29.87 -5.84
N ILE A 100 -19.22 -29.55 -5.60
CA ILE A 100 -20.32 -30.53 -5.58
C ILE A 100 -21.14 -30.37 -6.85
N LEU A 101 -21.36 -31.47 -7.55
CA LEU A 101 -22.24 -31.55 -8.71
C LEU A 101 -23.28 -32.64 -8.46
N PHE A 102 -24.48 -32.49 -9.01
CA PHE A 102 -25.45 -33.57 -9.02
C PHE A 102 -25.15 -34.54 -10.18
N ASN A 103 -25.29 -35.83 -9.93
CA ASN A 103 -25.16 -36.86 -10.95
C ASN A 103 -26.38 -36.79 -11.89
N ASN A 104 -26.16 -36.12 -13.01
CA ASN A 104 -27.09 -36.08 -14.13
C ASN A 104 -26.57 -36.98 -15.26
N GLU A 105 -27.16 -38.17 -15.40
CA GLU A 105 -26.76 -39.17 -16.41
C GLU A 105 -26.82 -38.65 -17.86
N ASN A 106 -27.64 -37.63 -18.15
CA ASN A 106 -27.76 -37.11 -19.51
C ASN A 106 -26.55 -36.24 -19.90
N TYR A 107 -25.96 -35.50 -18.94
CA TYR A 107 -24.91 -34.52 -19.23
C TYR A 107 -23.55 -34.90 -18.64
N LYS A 108 -23.53 -35.62 -17.52
CA LYS A 108 -22.32 -36.12 -16.85
C LYS A 108 -21.26 -35.04 -16.61
N ASN A 109 -21.70 -33.82 -16.26
CA ASN A 109 -20.82 -32.67 -16.03
C ASN A 109 -19.72 -32.96 -15.00
N HIS A 110 -20.03 -33.74 -13.96
CA HIS A 110 -19.07 -34.14 -12.92
C HIS A 110 -17.83 -34.84 -13.50
N LEU A 111 -18.00 -35.76 -14.46
CA LEU A 111 -16.87 -36.46 -15.11
C LEU A 111 -15.98 -35.48 -15.88
N PHE A 112 -16.56 -34.52 -16.58
CA PHE A 112 -15.78 -33.52 -17.31
C PHE A 112 -15.01 -32.61 -16.36
N ILE A 113 -15.66 -32.10 -15.31
CA ILE A 113 -15.05 -31.19 -14.34
C ILE A 113 -13.93 -31.91 -13.57
N GLU A 114 -14.16 -33.15 -13.14
CA GLU A 114 -13.13 -33.97 -12.50
C GLU A 114 -11.94 -34.19 -13.43
N LYS A 115 -12.20 -34.58 -14.68
CA LYS A 115 -11.15 -34.74 -15.69
C LYS A 115 -10.37 -33.43 -15.91
N TYR A 116 -11.07 -32.30 -16.01
CA TYR A 116 -10.47 -30.98 -16.21
C TYR A 116 -9.46 -30.63 -15.10
N PHE A 117 -9.81 -30.85 -13.84
CA PHE A 117 -8.91 -30.58 -12.70
C PHE A 117 -7.83 -31.67 -12.50
N ASN A 118 -8.05 -32.90 -12.99
CA ASN A 118 -7.07 -33.98 -12.91
C ASN A 118 -6.01 -33.95 -14.02
N GLU A 119 -6.36 -33.51 -15.23
CA GLU A 119 -5.43 -33.44 -16.38
C GLU A 119 -4.63 -32.13 -16.40
N ASN A 120 -5.22 -31.01 -15.97
CA ASN A 120 -4.56 -29.71 -15.93
C ASN A 120 -3.74 -29.49 -14.64
N GLN A 121 -2.97 -30.49 -14.19
CA GLN A 121 -2.30 -30.53 -12.87
C GLN A 121 -1.38 -29.33 -12.55
N ASN A 122 -1.04 -28.50 -13.54
CA ASN A 122 -0.19 -27.31 -13.37
C ASN A 122 -0.94 -25.96 -13.42
N SER A 123 -2.26 -25.92 -13.62
CA SER A 123 -2.99 -24.65 -13.85
C SER A 123 -3.86 -24.16 -12.68
N SER A 124 -4.26 -25.04 -11.77
CA SER A 124 -5.15 -24.68 -10.66
C SER A 124 -4.35 -24.39 -9.39
N ILE A 125 -4.43 -23.15 -8.90
CA ILE A 125 -3.74 -22.70 -7.67
C ILE A 125 -4.17 -23.56 -6.45
N ILE A 126 -5.43 -24.02 -6.45
CA ILE A 126 -6.01 -24.96 -5.47
C ILE A 126 -6.79 -26.01 -6.25
N LYS A 127 -6.43 -27.29 -6.09
CA LYS A 127 -7.13 -28.40 -6.75
C LYS A 127 -8.38 -28.79 -5.94
N PRO A 128 -9.60 -28.53 -6.43
CA PRO A 128 -10.79 -28.96 -5.73
C PRO A 128 -10.99 -30.48 -5.83
N LYS A 129 -11.48 -31.09 -4.75
CA LYS A 129 -12.09 -32.42 -4.79
C LYS A 129 -13.49 -32.30 -5.39
N ILE A 130 -13.79 -33.14 -6.37
CA ILE A 130 -15.11 -33.18 -7.00
C ILE A 130 -15.94 -34.27 -6.33
N PHE A 131 -17.15 -33.92 -5.91
CA PHE A 131 -18.15 -34.87 -5.42
C PHE A 131 -19.35 -34.85 -6.35
N ASP A 132 -19.79 -36.04 -6.77
CA ASP A 132 -21.08 -36.23 -7.41
C ASP A 132 -22.10 -36.75 -6.39
N ILE A 133 -23.22 -36.05 -6.28
CA ILE A 133 -24.33 -36.40 -5.38
C ILE A 133 -25.53 -36.80 -6.23
N GLN A 134 -26.32 -37.78 -5.82
CA GLN A 134 -27.49 -38.17 -6.62
C GLN A 134 -28.44 -36.98 -6.82
N LEU A 135 -29.13 -36.92 -7.96
CA LEU A 135 -30.15 -35.89 -8.16
C LEU A 135 -31.29 -36.05 -7.13
N PRO A 136 -31.76 -34.95 -6.51
CA PRO A 136 -32.90 -35.03 -5.60
C PRO A 136 -34.16 -35.49 -6.35
N PRO A 137 -35.09 -36.19 -5.66
CA PRO A 137 -36.36 -36.58 -6.26
C PRO A 137 -37.13 -35.34 -6.74
N LYS A 138 -37.90 -35.49 -7.81
CA LYS A 138 -38.82 -34.43 -8.24
C LYS A 138 -39.82 -34.16 -7.12
N LYS A 139 -40.17 -32.89 -6.94
CA LYS A 139 -41.13 -32.45 -5.95
C LYS A 139 -42.45 -33.22 -6.10
N ASP A 140 -42.92 -33.81 -5.01
CA ASP A 140 -44.19 -34.54 -4.93
C ASP A 140 -45.17 -33.76 -4.04
N GLU A 141 -46.45 -33.63 -4.41
CA GLU A 141 -47.38 -32.81 -3.61
C GLU A 141 -47.73 -33.42 -2.24
N TYR A 142 -47.65 -34.74 -2.09
CA TYR A 142 -48.14 -35.46 -0.91
C TYR A 142 -47.03 -36.13 -0.10
N ASN A 143 -45.98 -36.60 -0.77
CA ASN A 143 -44.91 -37.40 -0.18
C ASN A 143 -43.54 -36.69 -0.17
N ASP A 144 -43.47 -35.39 -0.51
CA ASP A 144 -42.21 -34.64 -0.63
C ASP A 144 -41.28 -34.82 0.57
N LEU A 145 -41.85 -34.68 1.77
CA LEU A 145 -41.08 -34.76 3.02
C LEU A 145 -40.47 -36.14 3.22
N VAL A 146 -41.24 -37.20 2.93
CA VAL A 146 -40.76 -38.59 3.03
C VAL A 146 -39.70 -38.86 1.95
N ASN A 147 -39.96 -38.43 0.72
CA ASN A 147 -39.05 -38.59 -0.41
C ASN A 147 -37.71 -37.87 -0.15
N MET A 148 -37.74 -36.63 0.32
CA MET A 148 -36.54 -35.87 0.68
C MET A 148 -35.82 -36.47 1.88
N LYS A 149 -36.53 -36.97 2.90
CA LYS A 149 -35.91 -37.66 4.03
C LYS A 149 -35.16 -38.91 3.58
N ASN A 150 -35.78 -39.73 2.74
CA ASN A 150 -35.15 -40.92 2.18
C ASN A 150 -33.92 -40.55 1.32
N TYR A 151 -34.02 -39.49 0.53
CA TYR A 151 -32.92 -38.98 -0.27
C TYR A 151 -31.72 -38.51 0.57
N PHE A 152 -31.94 -37.78 1.67
CA PHE A 152 -30.85 -37.39 2.57
C PHE A 152 -30.23 -38.62 3.24
N GLN A 153 -31.04 -39.57 3.70
CA GLN A 153 -30.56 -40.82 4.29
C GLN A 153 -29.73 -41.65 3.30
N SER A 154 -30.11 -41.70 2.03
CA SER A 154 -29.36 -42.44 1.01
C SER A 154 -28.06 -41.76 0.58
N ASN A 155 -27.88 -40.47 0.88
CA ASN A 155 -26.69 -39.71 0.55
C ASN A 155 -25.84 -39.36 1.80
N ASP A 156 -26.18 -39.89 2.97
CA ASP A 156 -25.56 -39.54 4.25
C ASP A 156 -24.05 -39.81 4.25
N GLU A 157 -23.62 -40.97 3.71
CA GLU A 157 -22.20 -41.30 3.53
C GLU A 157 -21.48 -40.32 2.59
N ASN A 158 -22.11 -39.92 1.47
CA ASN A 158 -21.52 -38.95 0.54
C ASN A 158 -21.33 -37.58 1.23
N PHE A 159 -22.31 -37.13 2.01
CA PHE A 159 -22.18 -35.88 2.76
C PHE A 159 -21.12 -35.97 3.86
N ASN A 160 -20.98 -37.13 4.52
CA ASN A 160 -19.90 -37.37 5.48
C ASN A 160 -18.52 -37.24 4.80
N HIS A 161 -18.33 -37.86 3.63
CA HIS A 161 -17.09 -37.72 2.88
C HIS A 161 -16.79 -36.28 2.45
N VAL A 162 -17.81 -35.50 2.06
CA VAL A 162 -17.65 -34.06 1.81
C VAL A 162 -17.16 -33.34 3.05
N THR A 163 -17.70 -33.66 4.23
CA THR A 163 -17.25 -33.03 5.48
C THR A 163 -15.85 -33.46 5.89
N ASP A 164 -15.50 -34.74 5.71
CA ASP A 164 -14.18 -35.28 6.04
C ASP A 164 -13.09 -34.61 5.17
N GLU A 165 -13.33 -34.47 3.86
CA GLU A 165 -12.40 -33.78 2.95
C GLU A 165 -12.22 -32.31 3.34
N LEU A 166 -13.29 -31.63 3.77
CA LEU A 166 -13.20 -30.25 4.22
C LEU A 166 -12.38 -30.13 5.51
N GLU A 167 -12.55 -31.07 6.44
CA GLU A 167 -11.77 -31.14 7.68
C GLU A 167 -10.29 -31.41 7.41
N GLU A 168 -9.98 -32.40 6.56
CA GLU A 168 -8.61 -32.69 6.13
C GLU A 168 -7.96 -31.46 5.48
N TRP A 169 -8.70 -30.73 4.62
CA TRP A 169 -8.20 -29.50 4.03
C TRP A 169 -7.86 -28.43 5.08
N TYR A 170 -8.74 -28.24 6.08
CA TYR A 170 -8.48 -27.31 7.18
C TYR A 170 -7.26 -27.72 8.01
N GLU A 171 -7.14 -28.99 8.37
CA GLU A 171 -5.98 -29.52 9.09
C GLU A 171 -4.70 -29.24 8.31
N ASN A 172 -4.68 -29.53 7.00
CA ASN A 172 -3.54 -29.24 6.13
C ASN A 172 -3.19 -27.76 6.08
N LYS A 173 -4.19 -26.87 6.01
CA LYS A 173 -3.99 -25.41 6.05
C LYS A 173 -3.35 -24.97 7.36
N PHE A 174 -3.89 -25.38 8.51
CA PHE A 174 -3.36 -24.97 9.81
C PHE A 174 -1.98 -25.59 10.10
N ASN A 175 -1.77 -26.86 9.73
CA ASN A 175 -0.45 -27.51 9.78
C ASN A 175 0.60 -26.74 8.98
N ARG A 176 0.21 -26.14 7.84
CA ARG A 176 1.11 -25.27 7.07
C ARG A 176 1.39 -23.96 7.81
N LEU A 177 0.35 -23.29 8.31
CA LEU A 177 0.46 -22.01 9.03
C LEU A 177 1.34 -22.13 10.29
N ASP A 178 1.19 -23.22 11.05
CA ASP A 178 1.99 -23.51 12.24
C ASP A 178 3.49 -23.60 11.94
N LYS A 179 3.85 -24.14 10.77
CA LYS A 179 5.25 -24.33 10.35
C LYS A 179 5.83 -23.11 9.63
N MET A 180 5.03 -22.08 9.32
CA MET A 180 5.50 -20.96 8.49
C MET A 180 6.56 -20.12 9.17
N GLU A 181 6.40 -19.82 10.46
CA GLU A 181 7.38 -19.01 11.19
C GLU A 181 8.75 -19.67 11.25
N GLU A 182 8.82 -20.93 11.70
CA GLU A 182 10.07 -21.68 11.82
C GLU A 182 10.77 -21.81 10.46
N LYS A 183 10.05 -22.27 9.44
CA LYS A 183 10.61 -22.40 8.08
C LYS A 183 11.09 -21.05 7.54
N ALA A 184 10.39 -19.96 7.82
CA ALA A 184 10.82 -18.65 7.33
C ALA A 184 12.13 -18.21 7.99
N LYS A 185 12.32 -18.46 9.29
CA LYS A 185 13.60 -18.20 9.98
C LYS A 185 14.75 -19.04 9.40
N GLU A 186 14.45 -20.25 8.94
CA GLU A 186 15.43 -21.17 8.36
C GLU A 186 15.85 -20.76 6.93
N ILE A 187 14.90 -20.39 6.06
CA ILE A 187 15.15 -20.29 4.61
C ILE A 187 15.10 -18.87 4.05
N VAL A 188 14.55 -17.88 4.78
CA VAL A 188 14.32 -16.53 4.23
C VAL A 188 15.38 -15.54 4.71
N TRP A 189 16.03 -14.89 3.75
CA TRP A 189 16.85 -13.71 4.01
C TRP A 189 16.03 -12.43 3.87
N TRP A 190 15.50 -11.91 4.99
CA TRP A 190 14.73 -10.67 4.98
C TRP A 190 15.59 -9.41 4.76
N PRO A 191 15.12 -8.44 3.95
CA PRO A 191 15.80 -7.15 3.79
C PRO A 191 15.68 -6.30 5.07
N PHE A 192 16.69 -5.45 5.32
CA PHE A 192 16.75 -4.55 6.49
C PHE A 192 16.41 -5.19 7.84
N THR A 193 16.84 -6.45 8.04
CA THR A 193 16.53 -7.23 9.24
C THR A 193 17.81 -7.88 9.76
N GLN A 194 18.08 -7.75 11.06
CA GLN A 194 19.16 -8.47 11.73
C GLN A 194 18.60 -9.82 12.22
N HIS A 195 18.91 -10.91 11.50
CA HIS A 195 18.37 -12.24 11.77
C HIS A 195 18.65 -12.75 13.18
N GLY A 196 19.80 -12.38 13.78
CA GLY A 196 20.18 -12.82 15.12
C GLY A 196 19.30 -12.30 16.26
N ILE A 197 18.39 -11.35 15.99
CA ILE A 197 17.48 -10.75 16.99
C ILE A 197 16.00 -10.92 16.61
N VAL A 198 15.70 -11.78 15.62
CA VAL A 198 14.31 -12.04 15.19
C VAL A 198 13.68 -13.10 16.08
N ASP A 199 13.02 -12.65 17.15
CA ASP A 199 12.36 -13.55 18.09
C ASP A 199 11.05 -14.11 17.55
N LYS A 200 10.25 -13.27 16.87
CA LYS A 200 8.93 -13.62 16.35
C LYS A 200 8.73 -13.19 14.90
N VAL A 201 8.17 -14.09 14.09
CA VAL A 201 7.76 -13.80 12.71
C VAL A 201 6.25 -13.58 12.66
N ASN A 202 5.83 -12.59 11.89
CA ASN A 202 4.43 -12.33 11.67
C ASN A 202 3.93 -13.14 10.47
N VAL A 203 3.24 -14.25 10.75
CA VAL A 203 2.60 -15.07 9.72
C VAL A 203 1.34 -14.34 9.24
N VAL A 204 1.27 -14.03 7.95
CA VAL A 204 0.12 -13.39 7.31
C VAL A 204 -0.59 -14.43 6.44
N ASP A 205 -1.84 -14.76 6.74
CA ASP A 205 -2.66 -15.65 5.88
C ASP A 205 -3.20 -14.88 4.68
N SER A 206 -3.70 -13.67 4.92
CA SER A 206 -4.31 -12.85 3.88
C SER A 206 -4.39 -11.39 4.30
N ALA A 207 -4.79 -10.53 3.36
CA ALA A 207 -5.04 -9.12 3.61
C ALA A 207 -6.24 -8.64 2.77
N TYR A 208 -6.95 -7.63 3.28
CA TYR A 208 -8.06 -6.99 2.61
C TYR A 208 -8.30 -5.58 3.16
N LYS A 209 -8.45 -4.59 2.27
CA LYS A 209 -8.49 -3.17 2.63
C LYS A 209 -7.23 -2.79 3.43
N ASP A 210 -7.36 -2.19 4.62
CA ASP A 210 -6.21 -1.82 5.44
C ASP A 210 -5.77 -2.91 6.43
N LEU A 211 -6.42 -4.08 6.41
CA LEU A 211 -6.23 -5.11 7.42
C LEU A 211 -5.42 -6.28 6.86
N LEU A 212 -4.44 -6.72 7.66
CA LEU A 212 -3.79 -8.01 7.57
C LEU A 212 -4.52 -8.98 8.50
N ILE A 213 -4.74 -10.21 8.03
CA ILE A 213 -5.19 -11.34 8.83
C ILE A 213 -3.94 -12.14 9.18
N THR A 214 -3.50 -12.01 10.44
CA THR A 214 -2.28 -12.66 10.92
C THR A 214 -2.59 -13.89 11.75
N TYR A 215 -1.74 -14.90 11.62
CA TYR A 215 -1.81 -16.13 12.40
C TYR A 215 -0.74 -16.11 13.50
N ASN A 216 -1.15 -16.44 14.73
CA ASN A 216 -0.25 -16.57 15.87
C ASN A 216 -0.58 -17.89 16.57
N ASN A 217 0.37 -18.83 16.58
CA ASN A 217 0.28 -20.00 17.42
C ASN A 217 0.80 -19.63 18.82
N ASN A 218 -0.10 -19.37 19.76
CA ASN A 218 0.26 -19.19 21.17
C ASN A 218 -0.02 -20.51 21.90
N ASN A 219 1.01 -21.34 22.07
CA ASN A 219 0.95 -22.61 22.81
C ASN A 219 0.41 -22.51 24.26
N ASN A 220 0.30 -21.31 24.83
CA ASN A 220 -0.18 -21.08 26.20
C ASN A 220 -1.68 -20.73 26.30
N SER A 221 -2.40 -20.64 25.18
CA SER A 221 -3.85 -20.46 25.16
C SER A 221 -4.44 -21.39 24.12
N ASN A 222 -5.44 -22.20 24.46
CA ASN A 222 -6.18 -23.10 23.56
C ASN A 222 -6.94 -22.38 22.42
N ASN A 223 -6.51 -21.18 22.00
CA ASN A 223 -7.14 -20.34 21.00
C ASN A 223 -6.11 -19.96 19.94
N ASN A 224 -6.05 -20.76 18.87
CA ASN A 224 -5.40 -20.40 17.61
C ASN A 224 -6.20 -19.26 16.96
N ASN A 225 -5.88 -18.01 17.32
CA ASN A 225 -6.66 -16.86 16.87
C ASN A 225 -6.01 -16.19 15.66
N SER A 226 -6.66 -16.31 14.51
CA SER A 226 -6.47 -15.36 13.41
C SER A 226 -6.84 -13.96 13.89
N ASN A 227 -5.97 -12.99 13.64
CA ASN A 227 -6.06 -11.66 14.21
C ASN A 227 -6.08 -10.60 13.11
N ASN A 228 -7.07 -9.72 13.16
CA ASN A 228 -7.07 -8.52 12.33
C ASN A 228 -6.04 -7.52 12.85
N MET A 229 -5.20 -7.04 11.95
CA MET A 229 -4.13 -6.08 12.22
C MET A 229 -4.17 -4.98 11.16
N PHE A 230 -4.34 -3.73 11.56
CA PHE A 230 -4.17 -2.59 10.67
C PHE A 230 -2.72 -2.49 10.21
N ASP A 231 -2.50 -2.44 8.90
CA ASP A 231 -1.20 -2.22 8.29
C ASP A 231 -0.82 -0.75 8.33
N GLY A 232 -0.38 -0.28 9.50
CA GLY A 232 0.10 1.08 9.70
C GLY A 232 1.42 1.38 8.99
N SER A 233 2.09 0.37 8.44
CA SER A 233 3.26 0.57 7.58
C SER A 233 2.89 0.80 6.11
N ALA A 234 1.61 0.61 5.76
CA ALA A 234 1.13 0.54 4.38
C ALA A 234 2.00 -0.38 3.50
N SER A 235 2.45 -1.51 4.07
CA SER A 235 3.38 -2.48 3.46
C SER A 235 4.52 -1.80 2.73
N TRP A 236 5.32 -1.05 3.49
CA TRP A 236 6.42 -0.22 2.99
C TRP A 236 5.95 0.94 2.10
N TRP A 237 4.91 1.64 2.57
CA TRP A 237 4.34 2.83 1.95
C TRP A 237 3.77 2.61 0.54
N THR A 238 3.52 1.37 0.14
CA THR A 238 3.00 0.98 -1.18
C THR A 238 1.48 1.02 -1.25
N GLN A 239 0.79 0.75 -0.13
CA GLN A 239 -0.66 0.62 -0.13
C GLN A 239 -1.34 1.96 -0.40
N GLY A 240 -2.09 2.01 -1.50
CA GLY A 240 -2.90 3.15 -1.95
C GLY A 240 -4.39 2.82 -2.00
N LEU A 241 -4.77 1.73 -2.70
CA LEU A 241 -6.16 1.28 -2.83
C LEU A 241 -6.52 0.11 -1.90
N GLY A 242 -5.67 -0.12 -0.89
CA GLY A 242 -5.80 -1.21 0.07
C GLY A 242 -5.47 -2.58 -0.50
N HIS A 243 -5.29 -3.54 0.41
CA HIS A 243 -4.98 -4.92 0.11
C HIS A 243 -6.14 -5.65 -0.57
N GLY A 244 -5.83 -6.58 -1.46
CA GLY A 244 -6.82 -7.48 -2.07
C GLY A 244 -7.93 -6.77 -2.86
N ASN A 245 -7.63 -5.62 -3.48
CA ASN A 245 -8.57 -4.86 -4.29
C ASN A 245 -9.01 -5.67 -5.53
N SER A 246 -10.29 -6.05 -5.61
CA SER A 246 -10.81 -6.92 -6.67
C SER A 246 -10.70 -6.29 -8.06
N LYS A 247 -10.84 -4.96 -8.18
CA LYS A 247 -10.71 -4.26 -9.44
C LYS A 247 -9.27 -4.30 -9.97
N LEU A 248 -8.29 -4.03 -9.11
CA LEU A 248 -6.88 -4.16 -9.49
C LEU A 248 -6.50 -5.60 -9.84
N THR A 249 -7.01 -6.59 -9.10
CA THR A 249 -6.78 -8.02 -9.41
C THR A 249 -7.35 -8.41 -10.78
N LEU A 250 -8.58 -7.98 -11.09
CA LEU A 250 -9.20 -8.21 -12.40
C LEU A 250 -8.42 -7.53 -13.53
N THR A 251 -7.97 -6.29 -13.31
CA THR A 251 -7.11 -5.58 -14.25
C THR A 251 -5.82 -6.33 -14.54
N ALA A 252 -5.13 -6.79 -13.49
CA ALA A 252 -3.89 -7.54 -13.63
C ALA A 252 -4.11 -8.88 -14.33
N SER A 253 -5.17 -9.61 -13.97
CA SER A 253 -5.54 -10.87 -14.62
C SER A 253 -5.82 -10.68 -16.11
N TYR A 254 -6.58 -9.66 -16.48
CA TYR A 254 -6.85 -9.31 -17.87
C TYR A 254 -5.55 -8.99 -18.64
N ALA A 255 -4.67 -8.15 -18.08
CA ALA A 255 -3.41 -7.81 -18.73
C ALA A 255 -2.50 -9.03 -18.89
N SER A 256 -2.43 -9.90 -17.88
CA SER A 256 -1.69 -11.16 -17.94
C SER A 256 -2.21 -12.08 -19.05
N GLY A 257 -3.53 -12.26 -19.15
CA GLY A 257 -4.14 -13.11 -20.18
C GLY A 257 -4.03 -12.53 -21.59
N ARG A 258 -4.06 -11.20 -21.74
CA ARG A 258 -3.97 -10.53 -23.03
C ARG A 258 -2.54 -10.37 -23.55
N TYR A 259 -1.57 -10.10 -22.68
CA TYR A 259 -0.22 -9.71 -23.08
C TYR A 259 0.88 -10.56 -22.46
N GLY A 260 0.71 -11.03 -21.22
CA GLY A 260 1.84 -11.48 -20.41
C GLY A 260 2.90 -10.38 -20.31
N HIS A 261 4.14 -10.71 -20.68
CA HIS A 261 5.20 -9.72 -20.89
C HIS A 261 5.59 -9.69 -22.38
N VAL A 262 5.72 -8.48 -22.91
CA VAL A 262 6.14 -8.22 -24.29
C VAL A 262 7.30 -7.23 -24.28
N LEU A 263 8.24 -7.40 -25.21
CA LEU A 263 9.39 -6.51 -25.37
C LEU A 263 8.93 -5.06 -25.57
N PHE A 264 9.55 -4.11 -24.88
CA PHE A 264 9.18 -2.68 -24.95
C PHE A 264 10.05 -1.83 -25.87
N PRO A 265 11.40 -1.92 -25.89
CA PRO A 265 12.20 -1.07 -26.77
C PRO A 265 11.76 -1.17 -28.24
N GLU A 266 11.55 -0.01 -28.88
CA GLU A 266 11.05 0.11 -30.26
C GLU A 266 9.67 -0.56 -30.50
N SER A 267 8.92 -0.82 -29.43
CA SER A 267 7.59 -1.40 -29.43
C SER A 267 6.65 -0.58 -28.54
N ILE A 268 5.34 -0.72 -28.74
CA ILE A 268 4.35 -0.05 -27.91
C ILE A 268 3.13 -0.96 -27.71
N ASN A 269 2.53 -0.88 -26.53
CA ASN A 269 1.28 -1.57 -26.22
C ASN A 269 0.31 -0.60 -25.54
N GLU A 270 -0.99 -0.90 -25.63
CA GLU A 270 -2.04 -0.03 -25.11
C GLU A 270 -1.85 0.34 -23.63
N PRO A 271 -1.53 -0.59 -22.70
CA PRO A 271 -1.26 -0.22 -21.30
C PRO A 271 -0.14 0.79 -21.09
N SER A 272 1.00 0.61 -21.77
CA SER A 272 2.16 1.51 -21.62
C SER A 272 1.90 2.87 -22.27
N LEU A 273 1.25 2.94 -23.43
CA LEU A 273 0.91 4.21 -24.08
C LEU A 273 -0.08 5.03 -23.25
N SER A 274 -1.21 4.41 -22.89
CA SER A 274 -2.24 5.09 -22.08
C SER A 274 -1.72 5.53 -20.71
N LEU A 275 -0.75 4.80 -20.14
CA LEU A 275 -0.09 5.22 -18.90
C LEU A 275 0.84 6.39 -19.11
N SER A 276 1.59 6.42 -20.22
CA SER A 276 2.40 7.58 -20.56
C SER A 276 1.53 8.84 -20.67
N GLU A 277 0.41 8.75 -21.39
CA GLU A 277 -0.55 9.85 -21.53
C GLU A 277 -1.12 10.28 -20.17
N SER A 278 -1.61 9.33 -19.37
CA SER A 278 -2.19 9.62 -18.04
C SER A 278 -1.17 10.27 -17.08
N LEU A 279 0.10 9.88 -17.15
CA LEU A 279 1.17 10.47 -16.35
C LEU A 279 1.48 11.90 -16.80
N LEU A 280 1.56 12.14 -18.11
CA LEU A 280 1.82 13.46 -18.68
C LEU A 280 0.64 14.44 -18.48
N ASP A 281 -0.60 13.95 -18.50
CA ASP A 281 -1.80 14.76 -18.21
C ASP A 281 -2.06 14.94 -16.70
N GLY A 282 -1.43 14.12 -15.86
CA GLY A 282 -1.54 14.13 -14.41
C GLY A 282 -0.33 14.77 -13.73
N VAL A 283 0.52 13.94 -13.12
CA VAL A 283 1.70 14.40 -12.34
C VAL A 283 2.73 15.16 -13.20
N GLY A 284 2.79 14.87 -14.50
CA GLY A 284 3.66 15.51 -15.47
C GLY A 284 3.10 16.81 -16.08
N LYS A 285 1.87 17.19 -15.73
CA LYS A 285 1.15 18.23 -16.44
C LYS A 285 1.90 19.56 -16.41
N ASN A 286 2.01 20.18 -17.58
CA ASN A 286 2.68 21.47 -17.82
C ASN A 286 4.20 21.48 -17.65
N TRP A 287 4.88 20.33 -17.51
CA TRP A 287 6.35 20.32 -17.44
C TRP A 287 7.01 19.10 -18.09
N ALA A 288 6.43 17.91 -17.95
CA ALA A 288 7.02 16.69 -18.50
C ALA A 288 6.57 16.49 -19.96
N ASN A 289 7.44 15.85 -20.74
CA ASN A 289 7.16 15.48 -22.13
C ASN A 289 7.47 14.01 -22.43
N ARG A 290 8.29 13.35 -21.59
CA ARG A 290 8.74 11.98 -21.79
C ARG A 290 8.55 11.15 -20.54
N VAL A 291 8.31 9.86 -20.73
CA VAL A 291 8.18 8.84 -19.68
C VAL A 291 9.18 7.74 -19.98
N PHE A 292 10.01 7.43 -19.00
CA PHE A 292 10.91 6.28 -19.01
C PHE A 292 10.43 5.27 -17.97
N TYR A 293 10.36 3.99 -18.32
CA TYR A 293 9.88 2.93 -17.43
C TYR A 293 11.02 2.14 -16.81
N SER A 294 10.88 1.80 -15.52
CA SER A 294 11.80 0.92 -14.78
C SER A 294 11.04 0.08 -13.75
N ASP A 295 11.76 -0.70 -12.96
CA ASP A 295 11.12 -1.76 -12.14
C ASP A 295 10.71 -1.26 -10.75
N ASN A 296 11.48 -0.35 -10.16
CA ASN A 296 11.25 0.18 -8.82
C ASN A 296 11.83 1.59 -8.61
N GLY A 297 11.59 2.18 -7.43
CA GLY A 297 12.04 3.53 -7.09
C GLY A 297 13.56 3.74 -7.24
N SER A 298 14.39 2.79 -6.80
CA SER A 298 15.85 2.90 -6.92
C SER A 298 16.29 2.96 -8.38
N THR A 299 15.72 2.09 -9.22
CA THR A 299 16.02 2.09 -10.67
C THR A 299 15.52 3.34 -11.38
N ALA A 300 14.35 3.89 -11.00
CA ALA A 300 13.86 5.16 -11.53
C ALA A 300 14.76 6.34 -11.13
N MET A 301 15.29 6.33 -9.92
CA MET A 301 16.24 7.35 -9.46
C MET A 301 17.63 7.20 -10.11
N GLU A 302 18.09 5.98 -10.42
CA GLU A 302 19.31 5.81 -11.24
C GLU A 302 19.13 6.33 -12.66
N VAL A 303 17.97 6.10 -13.27
CA VAL A 303 17.60 6.69 -14.56
C VAL A 303 17.59 8.21 -14.45
N ALA A 304 16.99 8.77 -13.39
CA ALA A 304 16.93 10.21 -13.17
C ALA A 304 18.32 10.83 -13.03
N LEU A 305 19.22 10.19 -12.27
CA LEU A 305 20.62 10.59 -12.14
C LEU A 305 21.35 10.58 -13.48
N LYS A 306 21.20 9.53 -14.28
CA LYS A 306 21.82 9.46 -15.63
C LYS A 306 21.26 10.55 -16.55
N MET A 307 19.96 10.84 -16.47
CA MET A 307 19.31 11.92 -17.22
C MET A 307 19.83 13.31 -16.84
N ALA A 308 20.19 13.53 -15.56
CA ALA A 308 20.65 14.82 -15.09
C ALA A 308 22.17 15.03 -15.23
N LEU A 309 22.97 14.01 -14.93
CA LEU A 309 24.43 14.06 -14.87
C LEU A 309 25.08 13.91 -16.26
N ILE A 310 24.74 14.81 -17.18
CA ILE A 310 25.30 14.82 -18.53
C ILE A 310 26.59 15.65 -18.52
N LYS A 311 27.72 14.97 -18.71
CA LYS A 311 29.04 15.60 -18.77
C LYS A 311 29.30 16.24 -20.13
N GLN A 312 29.97 17.38 -20.14
CA GLN A 312 30.53 17.99 -21.37
C GLN A 312 31.88 17.38 -21.77
N SER A 313 32.60 16.77 -20.82
CA SER A 313 33.87 16.06 -21.02
C SER A 313 34.04 15.02 -19.89
N ASP A 314 34.73 13.92 -20.17
CA ASP A 314 34.97 12.83 -19.22
C ASP A 314 35.77 13.26 -17.98
N ASP A 315 36.62 14.29 -18.14
CA ASP A 315 37.51 14.82 -17.10
C ASP A 315 36.79 15.58 -15.96
N VAL A 316 35.50 15.88 -16.13
CA VAL A 316 34.73 16.61 -15.11
C VAL A 316 33.97 15.62 -14.22
N GLU A 317 34.31 15.54 -12.93
CA GLU A 317 33.48 14.83 -11.96
C GLU A 317 32.35 15.76 -11.48
N LEU A 318 31.11 15.32 -11.70
CA LEU A 318 29.91 16.05 -11.27
C LEU A 318 29.45 15.53 -9.91
N SER A 319 29.18 16.46 -9.00
CA SER A 319 28.58 16.20 -7.70
C SER A 319 27.07 16.47 -7.70
N VAL A 320 26.36 15.79 -6.81
CA VAL A 320 24.94 15.98 -6.54
C VAL A 320 24.76 17.01 -5.41
N LEU A 321 23.77 17.89 -5.53
CA LEU A 321 23.22 18.63 -4.40
C LEU A 321 22.01 17.89 -3.85
N GLY A 322 21.89 17.79 -2.53
CA GLY A 322 20.73 17.18 -1.88
C GLY A 322 20.47 17.72 -0.48
N LEU A 323 19.63 17.01 0.28
CA LEU A 323 19.33 17.35 1.66
C LEU A 323 19.82 16.26 2.61
N GLU A 324 20.31 16.65 3.78
CA GLU A 324 20.70 15.70 4.83
C GLU A 324 19.46 14.91 5.28
N GLY A 325 19.59 13.58 5.36
CA GLY A 325 18.48 12.67 5.69
C GLY A 325 17.63 12.22 4.49
N SER A 326 17.95 12.66 3.27
CA SER A 326 17.32 12.16 2.05
C SER A 326 17.62 10.68 1.78
N TYR A 327 16.68 10.01 1.11
CA TYR A 327 16.80 8.62 0.68
C TYR A 327 16.22 8.44 -0.73
N HIS A 328 17.02 7.85 -1.61
CA HIS A 328 16.68 7.67 -3.03
C HIS A 328 16.70 6.21 -3.50
N GLY A 329 16.90 5.26 -2.59
CA GLY A 329 16.98 3.84 -2.89
C GLY A 329 18.31 3.18 -2.51
N ASP A 330 18.39 1.88 -2.80
CA ASP A 330 19.48 1.02 -2.30
C ASP A 330 20.45 0.54 -3.39
N THR A 331 20.21 0.88 -4.66
CA THR A 331 21.19 0.58 -5.71
C THR A 331 22.36 1.56 -5.62
N ILE A 332 23.56 1.12 -6.00
CA ILE A 332 24.79 1.84 -5.63
C ILE A 332 24.85 3.26 -6.20
N GLY A 333 24.28 3.50 -7.38
CA GLY A 333 24.27 4.83 -8.00
C GLY A 333 23.50 5.85 -7.17
N VAL A 334 22.31 5.46 -6.67
CA VAL A 334 21.46 6.33 -5.84
C VAL A 334 21.95 6.40 -4.40
N MET A 335 22.53 5.32 -3.86
CA MET A 335 23.19 5.38 -2.54
C MET A 335 24.28 6.45 -2.54
N ASN A 336 25.11 6.51 -3.59
CA ASN A 336 26.17 7.52 -3.74
C ASN A 336 25.62 8.96 -3.88
N ALA A 337 24.35 9.12 -4.26
CA ALA A 337 23.66 10.41 -4.30
C ALA A 337 23.02 10.82 -2.94
N CYS A 338 23.08 9.94 -1.94
CA CYS A 338 22.63 10.20 -0.58
C CYS A 338 23.81 10.55 0.35
N GLY A 339 23.56 11.42 1.32
CA GLY A 339 24.55 11.74 2.35
C GLY A 339 24.86 10.53 3.24
N PRO A 340 26.03 10.50 3.92
CA PRO A 340 26.39 9.40 4.81
C PRO A 340 25.32 9.15 5.86
N ASN A 341 24.89 7.89 5.97
CA ASN A 341 23.90 7.45 6.92
C ASN A 341 24.02 5.93 7.18
N ILE A 342 23.23 5.47 8.15
CA ILE A 342 23.19 4.07 8.59
C ILE A 342 22.90 3.03 7.49
N TYR A 343 22.28 3.42 6.37
CA TYR A 343 21.91 2.52 5.29
C TYR A 343 23.05 2.30 4.29
N ASN A 344 23.98 3.27 4.17
CA ASN A 344 25.02 3.27 3.14
C ASN A 344 26.45 3.16 3.70
N GLU A 345 26.74 3.65 4.92
CA GLU A 345 28.09 3.72 5.49
C GLU A 345 28.79 2.36 5.62
N LYS A 346 28.02 1.28 5.77
CA LYS A 346 28.57 -0.09 5.88
C LYS A 346 28.77 -0.78 4.54
N VAL A 347 28.34 -0.17 3.44
CA VAL A 347 28.43 -0.76 2.11
C VAL A 347 29.81 -0.44 1.53
N SER A 348 30.60 -1.47 1.22
CA SER A 348 32.04 -1.32 0.89
C SER A 348 32.36 -0.44 -0.32
N TRP A 349 31.45 -0.36 -1.29
CA TRP A 349 31.58 0.48 -2.49
C TRP A 349 30.81 1.80 -2.42
N TYR A 350 30.20 2.14 -1.27
CA TYR A 350 29.56 3.43 -1.08
C TYR A 350 30.62 4.54 -1.13
N SER A 351 30.38 5.53 -1.97
CA SER A 351 31.24 6.68 -2.17
C SER A 351 30.32 7.90 -2.31
N PRO A 352 30.18 8.75 -1.27
CA PRO A 352 29.32 9.92 -1.36
C PRO A 352 29.79 10.86 -2.48
N LYS A 353 28.92 11.12 -3.46
CA LYS A 353 29.20 11.97 -4.64
C LYS A 353 28.38 13.24 -4.62
N GLY A 354 28.37 13.95 -3.51
CA GLY A 354 27.52 15.13 -3.35
C GLY A 354 27.79 15.98 -2.13
N ILE A 355 26.97 17.03 -2.02
CA ILE A 355 26.88 17.93 -0.88
C ILE A 355 25.41 17.98 -0.46
N TRP A 356 25.15 17.80 0.82
CA TRP A 356 23.79 17.75 1.37
C TRP A 356 23.59 18.87 2.39
N PHE A 357 22.60 19.72 2.14
CA PHE A 357 22.27 20.80 3.06
C PHE A 357 21.31 20.31 4.14
N LYS A 358 21.52 20.77 5.38
CA LYS A 358 20.62 20.44 6.48
C LYS A 358 19.30 21.20 6.34
N PRO A 359 18.16 20.53 6.11
CA PRO A 359 16.89 21.21 5.95
C PRO A 359 16.27 21.62 7.30
N PRO A 360 15.50 22.72 7.35
CA PRO A 360 14.62 23.03 8.47
C PRO A 360 13.43 22.06 8.50
N GLN A 361 13.18 21.47 9.67
CA GLN A 361 12.09 20.52 9.90
C GLN A 361 10.92 21.18 10.63
N LEU A 362 9.69 20.87 10.23
CA LEU A 362 8.44 21.31 10.86
C LEU A 362 7.83 20.20 11.70
N LEU A 363 7.50 20.50 12.95
CA LEU A 363 6.77 19.61 13.86
C LEU A 363 5.76 20.41 14.66
N MET A 364 4.58 19.83 14.94
CA MET A 364 3.66 20.39 15.92
C MET A 364 4.12 20.02 17.34
N LYS A 365 4.32 21.04 18.17
CA LYS A 365 4.58 20.92 19.60
C LYS A 365 3.76 21.99 20.33
N ASP A 366 3.11 21.63 21.43
CA ASP A 366 2.25 22.52 22.22
C ASP A 366 1.23 23.30 21.37
N ASN A 367 0.52 22.58 20.49
CA ASN A 367 -0.50 23.09 19.58
C ASN A 367 -0.02 24.01 18.45
N LYS A 368 1.28 24.24 18.28
CA LYS A 368 1.85 25.06 17.19
C LYS A 368 2.85 24.29 16.35
N TYR A 369 2.84 24.52 15.04
CA TYR A 369 3.89 24.02 14.15
C TYR A 369 5.13 24.88 14.29
N ARG A 370 6.24 24.30 14.71
CA ARG A 370 7.51 24.99 14.91
C ARG A 370 8.55 24.43 13.96
N ILE A 371 9.43 25.32 13.51
CA ILE A 371 10.60 24.96 12.71
C ILE A 371 11.75 24.68 13.67
N ASN A 372 12.37 23.52 13.55
CA ASN A 372 13.59 23.21 14.29
C ASN A 372 14.78 24.00 13.72
N ASN A 373 15.68 24.44 14.60
CA ASN A 373 16.94 25.12 14.24
C ASN A 373 16.77 26.47 13.51
N ILE A 374 15.80 27.31 13.92
CA ILE A 374 15.72 28.70 13.45
C ILE A 374 16.91 29.52 14.02
N PRO A 375 17.58 30.37 13.22
CA PRO A 375 18.59 31.29 13.73
C PRO A 375 18.08 32.16 14.88
N LYS A 376 18.87 32.32 15.94
CA LYS A 376 18.49 33.11 17.13
C LYS A 376 18.05 34.54 16.80
N THR A 377 18.59 35.14 15.74
CA THR A 377 18.25 36.49 15.26
C THR A 377 16.81 36.61 14.76
N ILE A 378 16.22 35.53 14.26
CA ILE A 378 14.82 35.45 13.80
C ILE A 378 13.93 34.90 14.92
N ASN A 379 14.50 34.07 15.80
CA ASN A 379 13.79 33.34 16.85
C ASN A 379 13.10 34.24 17.91
N ASN A 380 13.58 35.48 18.13
CA ASN A 380 13.06 36.30 19.23
C ASN A 380 11.58 36.72 19.10
N ASN A 381 10.96 36.60 17.90
CA ASN A 381 9.57 36.99 17.65
C ASN A 381 8.70 35.91 16.95
N PHE A 382 9.24 34.71 16.68
CA PHE A 382 8.51 33.66 15.95
C PHE A 382 8.09 32.51 16.88
N ASP A 383 6.79 32.35 17.11
CA ASP A 383 6.24 31.30 18.01
C ASP A 383 5.70 30.06 17.25
N GLY A 384 5.88 30.00 15.93
CA GLY A 384 5.35 28.94 15.08
C GLY A 384 4.09 29.32 14.30
N PHE A 385 3.55 28.37 13.54
CA PHE A 385 2.34 28.48 12.73
C PHE A 385 1.14 27.79 13.39
N ASP A 386 -0.06 28.33 13.21
CA ASP A 386 -1.30 27.77 13.77
C ASP A 386 -1.96 26.74 12.83
N SER A 387 -1.56 26.73 11.55
CA SER A 387 -2.17 25.91 10.51
C SER A 387 -1.20 25.48 9.41
N LEU A 388 -1.56 24.40 8.70
CA LEU A 388 -0.87 24.00 7.47
C LEU A 388 -1.10 25.02 6.36
N THR A 389 -2.27 25.67 6.33
CA THR A 389 -2.57 26.76 5.39
C THR A 389 -1.56 27.90 5.47
N GLU A 390 -1.11 28.29 6.67
CA GLU A 390 -0.03 29.28 6.84
C GLU A 390 1.31 28.76 6.30
N ILE A 391 1.69 27.53 6.64
CA ILE A 391 2.96 26.92 6.19
C ILE A 391 3.05 26.88 4.67
N PHE A 392 1.97 26.48 4.00
CA PHE A 392 1.89 26.38 2.54
C PHE A 392 1.51 27.69 1.85
N ASN A 393 1.31 28.79 2.58
CA ASN A 393 0.94 30.08 2.00
C ASN A 393 2.03 30.59 1.05
N GLU A 394 1.65 30.86 -0.20
CA GLU A 394 2.57 31.29 -1.25
C GLU A 394 3.22 32.64 -0.94
N ASN A 395 2.52 33.53 -0.23
CA ASN A 395 3.02 34.85 0.15
C ASN A 395 4.25 34.77 1.08
N ARG A 396 4.52 33.62 1.71
CA ARG A 396 5.72 33.45 2.55
C ARG A 396 7.01 33.69 1.78
N VAL A 397 7.04 33.37 0.47
CA VAL A 397 8.23 33.61 -0.36
C VAL A 397 8.65 35.08 -0.38
N GLU A 398 7.69 36.01 -0.36
CA GLU A 398 7.96 37.45 -0.44
C GLU A 398 7.95 38.14 0.93
N LYS A 399 7.09 37.67 1.85
CA LYS A 399 6.79 38.37 3.10
C LYS A 399 7.42 37.75 4.36
N ASP A 400 7.80 36.48 4.32
CA ASP A 400 8.37 35.79 5.49
C ASP A 400 9.86 36.16 5.64
N PRO A 401 10.30 36.72 6.79
CA PRO A 401 11.71 36.99 7.04
C PRO A 401 12.62 35.76 6.90
N LEU A 402 12.11 34.56 7.16
CA LEU A 402 12.84 33.30 6.95
C LEU A 402 13.20 33.09 5.48
N SER A 403 12.39 33.61 4.56
CA SER A 403 12.60 33.49 3.12
C SER A 403 13.95 34.08 2.70
N TYR A 404 14.22 35.31 3.15
CA TYR A 404 15.49 35.99 2.88
C TYR A 404 16.66 35.26 3.54
N HIS A 405 16.49 34.83 4.80
CA HIS A 405 17.55 34.11 5.51
C HIS A 405 17.90 32.76 4.85
N TYR A 406 16.90 31.98 4.46
CA TYR A 406 17.11 30.72 3.75
C TYR A 406 17.84 30.96 2.44
N LYS A 407 17.35 31.90 1.62
CA LYS A 407 18.02 32.28 0.38
C LYS A 407 19.49 32.64 0.62
N GLN A 408 19.77 33.57 1.52
CA GLN A 408 21.14 34.01 1.81
C GLN A 408 22.04 32.86 2.29
N SER A 409 21.55 32.02 3.21
CA SER A 409 22.31 30.87 3.72
C SER A 409 22.62 29.85 2.62
N ILE A 410 21.63 29.54 1.77
CA ILE A 410 21.78 28.61 0.65
C ILE A 410 22.79 29.15 -0.36
N GLU A 411 22.64 30.41 -0.79
CA GLU A 411 23.52 31.03 -1.78
C GLU A 411 24.97 31.13 -1.28
N ASN A 412 25.16 31.45 0.01
CA ASN A 412 26.48 31.42 0.63
C ASN A 412 27.11 30.02 0.60
N GLN A 413 26.35 28.96 0.88
CA GLN A 413 26.85 27.59 0.80
C GLN A 413 27.16 27.19 -0.63
N LEU A 414 26.31 27.53 -1.60
CA LEU A 414 26.56 27.29 -3.02
C LEU A 414 27.86 27.97 -3.49
N HIS A 415 28.07 29.24 -3.13
CA HIS A 415 29.31 29.96 -3.42
C HIS A 415 30.52 29.34 -2.72
N HIS A 416 30.37 28.92 -1.45
CA HIS A 416 31.45 28.27 -0.71
C HIS A 416 31.96 27.00 -1.41
N TYR A 417 31.07 26.08 -1.78
CA TYR A 417 31.46 24.83 -2.43
C TYR A 417 31.93 25.03 -3.87
N THR A 418 31.30 25.92 -4.64
CA THR A 418 31.79 26.24 -5.99
C THR A 418 33.19 26.87 -5.98
N ASN A 419 33.50 27.71 -4.99
CA ASN A 419 34.84 28.26 -4.79
C ASN A 419 35.87 27.20 -4.36
N GLN A 420 35.44 26.10 -3.75
CA GLN A 420 36.29 24.93 -3.46
C GLN A 420 36.50 24.01 -4.68
N GLY A 421 35.90 24.34 -5.83
CA GLY A 421 36.08 23.60 -7.08
C GLY A 421 34.99 22.57 -7.37
N TYR A 422 33.98 22.42 -6.51
CA TYR A 422 32.85 21.52 -6.78
C TYR A 422 32.11 21.93 -8.06
N LYS A 423 31.82 20.95 -8.92
CA LYS A 423 30.98 21.09 -10.10
C LYS A 423 29.71 20.30 -9.88
N PHE A 424 28.58 20.98 -9.73
CA PHE A 424 27.30 20.32 -9.49
C PHE A 424 26.63 19.97 -10.82
N GLY A 425 26.08 18.76 -10.90
CA GLY A 425 25.33 18.29 -12.07
C GLY A 425 23.81 18.27 -11.88
N THR A 426 23.32 18.20 -10.64
CA THR A 426 21.88 18.19 -10.35
C THR A 426 21.59 18.54 -8.90
N LEU A 427 20.38 19.05 -8.62
CA LEU A 427 19.76 19.02 -7.28
C LEU A 427 18.77 17.86 -7.20
N ILE A 428 18.74 17.14 -6.08
CA ILE A 428 17.75 16.09 -5.79
C ILE A 428 17.07 16.40 -4.47
N ILE A 429 15.74 16.35 -4.45
CA ILE A 429 14.96 16.47 -3.23
C ILE A 429 13.82 15.45 -3.21
N GLU A 430 13.48 14.95 -2.03
CA GLU A 430 12.12 14.42 -1.76
C GLU A 430 11.23 15.63 -1.42
N PRO A 431 10.22 15.98 -2.25
CA PRO A 431 9.40 17.15 -1.99
C PRO A 431 8.58 17.00 -0.71
N ILE A 432 8.55 18.03 0.15
CA ILE A 432 7.74 18.14 1.37
C ILE A 432 8.15 17.17 2.50
N VAL A 433 8.19 15.86 2.28
CA VAL A 433 8.52 14.88 3.33
C VAL A 433 9.63 13.94 2.85
N MET A 434 10.72 13.87 3.61
CA MET A 434 11.76 12.85 3.43
C MET A 434 11.40 11.61 4.25
N GLY A 435 11.07 10.50 3.57
CA GLY A 435 10.42 9.34 4.20
C GLY A 435 11.38 8.53 5.08
N ALA A 436 12.39 7.90 4.48
CA ALA A 436 13.28 6.98 5.19
C ALA A 436 14.26 7.68 6.16
N GLY A 437 14.40 9.00 6.05
CA GLY A 437 15.11 9.85 7.01
C GLY A 437 14.39 10.01 8.36
N GLY A 438 13.19 9.45 8.52
CA GLY A 438 12.39 9.58 9.74
C GLY A 438 11.15 10.46 9.57
N MET A 439 10.52 10.43 8.39
CA MET A 439 9.35 11.26 8.06
C MET A 439 9.61 12.75 8.31
N ILE A 440 10.72 13.27 7.80
CA ILE A 440 11.12 14.66 8.03
C ILE A 440 10.24 15.57 7.17
N PHE A 441 9.30 16.28 7.79
CA PHE A 441 8.53 17.34 7.13
C PHE A 441 9.40 18.59 6.98
N VAL A 442 9.89 18.83 5.76
CA VAL A 442 10.76 19.97 5.45
C VAL A 442 9.90 21.22 5.23
N ASP A 443 10.34 22.39 5.73
CA ASP A 443 9.65 23.65 5.44
C ASP A 443 9.57 23.88 3.92
N PRO A 444 8.36 23.93 3.32
CA PRO A 444 8.20 24.16 1.88
C PRO A 444 8.86 25.46 1.43
N LEU A 445 8.93 26.49 2.29
CA LEU A 445 9.60 27.75 1.97
C LEU A 445 11.09 27.53 1.69
N TYR A 446 11.75 26.68 2.47
CA TYR A 446 13.17 26.37 2.29
C TYR A 446 13.42 25.65 0.97
N GLN A 447 12.63 24.62 0.65
CA GLN A 447 12.75 23.91 -0.63
C GLN A 447 12.50 24.84 -1.83
N LYS A 448 11.50 25.74 -1.74
CA LYS A 448 11.27 26.76 -2.77
C LYS A 448 12.48 27.67 -2.97
N GLN A 449 13.09 28.17 -1.89
CA GLN A 449 14.29 29.01 -2.00
C GLN A 449 15.49 28.24 -2.52
N LEU A 450 15.67 26.98 -2.10
CA LEU A 450 16.74 26.12 -2.59
C LEU A 450 16.66 25.93 -4.10
N ILE A 451 15.49 25.55 -4.62
CA ILE A 451 15.31 25.34 -6.06
C ILE A 451 15.54 26.66 -6.83
N LYS A 452 15.01 27.78 -6.33
CA LYS A 452 15.18 29.10 -6.97
C LYS A 452 16.64 29.53 -7.01
N SER A 453 17.37 29.40 -5.91
CA SER A 453 18.79 29.76 -5.83
C SER A 453 19.67 28.83 -6.67
N VAL A 454 19.40 27.52 -6.69
CA VAL A 454 20.12 26.58 -7.58
C VAL A 454 19.89 26.90 -9.05
N ARG A 455 18.65 27.16 -9.46
CA ARG A 455 18.34 27.58 -10.84
C ARG A 455 19.02 28.90 -11.20
N SER A 456 19.02 29.88 -10.28
CA SER A 456 19.62 31.20 -10.52
C SER A 456 21.15 31.19 -10.58
N ILE A 457 21.82 30.37 -9.78
CA ILE A 457 23.29 30.41 -9.64
C ILE A 457 23.96 29.35 -10.51
N LEU A 458 23.41 28.14 -10.55
CA LEU A 458 24.04 26.98 -11.19
C LEU A 458 23.35 26.60 -12.50
N ASN A 459 22.06 26.88 -12.64
CA ASN A 459 21.24 26.51 -13.80
C ASN A 459 21.38 25.03 -14.19
N ILE A 460 21.29 24.15 -13.18
CA ILE A 460 21.37 22.69 -13.32
C ILE A 460 19.98 22.05 -13.19
N PRO A 461 19.78 20.82 -13.74
CA PRO A 461 18.54 20.08 -13.57
C PRO A 461 18.14 19.87 -12.12
N ILE A 462 16.83 19.89 -11.87
CA ILE A 462 16.22 19.60 -10.58
C ILE A 462 15.45 18.28 -10.68
N ILE A 463 15.79 17.32 -9.82
CA ILE A 463 15.11 16.04 -9.68
C ILE A 463 14.18 16.07 -8.48
N PHE A 464 12.91 15.75 -8.69
CA PHE A 464 11.99 15.41 -7.60
C PHE A 464 11.89 13.89 -7.45
N ASP A 465 12.31 13.39 -6.29
CA ASP A 465 12.02 12.03 -5.88
C ASP A 465 10.61 11.98 -5.27
N GLU A 466 9.62 11.61 -6.10
CA GLU A 466 8.23 11.43 -5.69
C GLU A 466 7.86 9.95 -5.57
N VAL A 467 8.85 9.07 -5.42
CA VAL A 467 8.63 7.65 -5.15
C VAL A 467 7.82 7.47 -3.86
N PHE A 468 8.03 8.33 -2.87
CA PHE A 468 7.25 8.36 -1.64
C PHE A 468 6.00 9.25 -1.74
N THR A 469 6.16 10.48 -2.22
CA THR A 469 5.15 11.55 -2.04
C THR A 469 4.09 11.63 -3.13
N GLY A 470 4.35 11.03 -4.30
CA GLY A 470 3.45 11.05 -5.44
C GLY A 470 2.13 10.31 -5.19
N PHE A 471 1.16 10.60 -6.05
CA PHE A 471 -0.16 9.97 -6.10
C PHE A 471 -0.94 10.05 -4.78
N TRP A 472 -1.16 11.28 -4.29
CA TRP A 472 -2.07 11.56 -3.16
C TRP A 472 -1.59 11.07 -1.79
N ARG A 473 -0.38 10.50 -1.66
CA ARG A 473 0.18 10.09 -0.37
C ARG A 473 0.05 11.19 0.68
N LEU A 474 0.43 12.41 0.31
CA LEU A 474 0.39 13.59 1.18
C LEU A 474 -0.85 14.49 0.97
N GLY A 475 -1.86 14.03 0.21
CA GLY A 475 -3.10 14.79 -0.04
C GLY A 475 -3.12 15.62 -1.32
N LYS A 476 -2.04 15.63 -2.10
CA LYS A 476 -1.98 16.19 -3.46
C LYS A 476 -1.43 15.16 -4.45
N GLN A 477 -1.74 15.33 -5.74
CA GLN A 477 -1.32 14.36 -6.75
C GLN A 477 0.21 14.31 -6.88
N THR A 478 0.88 15.45 -6.71
CA THR A 478 2.34 15.60 -6.75
C THR A 478 2.84 16.59 -5.71
N GLY A 479 4.06 16.38 -5.21
CA GLY A 479 4.82 17.32 -4.39
C GLY A 479 5.02 18.69 -5.03
N ALA A 480 5.12 18.73 -6.37
CA ALA A 480 5.19 19.98 -7.13
C ALA A 480 4.00 20.93 -6.89
N GLU A 481 2.81 20.40 -6.59
CA GLU A 481 1.63 21.24 -6.30
C GLU A 481 1.76 22.01 -4.99
N PHE A 482 2.44 21.45 -3.99
CA PHE A 482 2.74 22.14 -2.73
C PHE A 482 3.82 23.20 -2.93
N LEU A 483 4.86 22.86 -3.71
CA LEU A 483 5.97 23.75 -3.96
C LEU A 483 5.64 24.86 -4.98
N LYS A 484 4.64 24.66 -5.84
CA LYS A 484 4.33 25.52 -6.99
C LYS A 484 5.54 25.73 -7.90
N ILE A 485 6.39 24.71 -7.98
CA ILE A 485 7.60 24.69 -8.79
C ILE A 485 7.69 23.31 -9.43
N ASN A 486 7.81 23.28 -10.75
CA ASN A 486 7.98 22.04 -11.50
C ASN A 486 9.45 21.62 -11.51
N PRO A 487 9.74 20.30 -11.44
CA PRO A 487 11.08 19.78 -11.64
C PRO A 487 11.44 19.70 -13.12
N ASP A 488 12.67 19.31 -13.41
CA ASP A 488 13.13 18.96 -14.76
C ASP A 488 13.04 17.45 -15.01
N ILE A 489 13.15 16.66 -13.93
CA ILE A 489 13.02 15.20 -13.91
C ILE A 489 12.26 14.80 -12.63
N ALA A 490 11.38 13.81 -12.68
CA ALA A 490 10.73 13.28 -11.49
C ALA A 490 10.57 11.76 -11.55
N ALA A 491 10.82 11.08 -10.42
CA ALA A 491 10.66 9.64 -10.31
C ALA A 491 9.42 9.28 -9.48
N TYR A 492 8.68 8.24 -9.91
CA TYR A 492 7.48 7.76 -9.24
C TYR A 492 7.46 6.23 -9.19
N ALA A 493 7.00 5.65 -8.08
CA ALA A 493 6.73 4.22 -7.91
C ALA A 493 5.65 4.03 -6.83
N LYS A 494 5.76 2.99 -5.99
CA LYS A 494 4.88 2.74 -4.81
C LYS A 494 3.39 2.85 -5.15
N LEU A 495 2.73 3.96 -4.79
CA LEU A 495 1.30 4.19 -5.05
C LEU A 495 0.97 4.23 -6.54
N LEU A 496 1.97 4.34 -7.43
CA LEU A 496 1.76 4.24 -8.88
C LEU A 496 0.82 3.08 -9.25
N THR A 497 0.99 1.92 -8.63
CA THR A 497 0.25 0.68 -8.92
C THR A 497 -0.78 0.31 -7.84
N GLY A 498 -1.16 1.26 -6.98
CA GLY A 498 -2.17 1.01 -5.94
C GLY A 498 -1.74 0.06 -4.83
N GLY A 499 -0.48 -0.42 -4.86
CA GLY A 499 0.05 -1.42 -3.92
C GLY A 499 -0.03 -2.87 -4.40
N LEU A 500 -0.37 -3.13 -5.68
CA LEU A 500 -0.52 -4.50 -6.20
C LEU A 500 0.80 -5.11 -6.71
N CYS A 501 1.56 -4.37 -7.52
CA CYS A 501 2.74 -4.92 -8.21
C CYS A 501 3.83 -3.84 -8.41
N PRO A 502 5.11 -4.23 -8.59
CA PRO A 502 6.17 -3.26 -8.86
C PRO A 502 6.04 -2.64 -10.25
N LEU A 503 6.24 -1.33 -10.31
CA LEU A 503 6.49 -0.54 -11.51
C LEU A 503 7.07 0.79 -11.05
N ALA A 504 7.97 1.37 -11.82
CA ALA A 504 8.40 2.74 -11.63
C ALA A 504 8.52 3.48 -12.96
N VAL A 505 8.46 4.81 -12.88
CA VAL A 505 8.61 5.70 -14.02
C VAL A 505 9.48 6.90 -13.66
N THR A 506 10.22 7.38 -14.64
CA THR A 506 10.97 8.63 -14.58
C THR A 506 10.44 9.55 -15.68
N LEU A 507 9.81 10.65 -15.30
CA LEU A 507 9.35 11.69 -16.20
C LEU A 507 10.47 12.71 -16.40
N SER A 508 10.55 13.28 -17.61
CA SER A 508 11.50 14.35 -17.90
C SER A 508 10.93 15.39 -18.86
N THR A 509 11.51 16.59 -18.82
CA THR A 509 11.26 17.64 -19.81
C THR A 509 11.81 17.24 -21.18
N GLU A 510 11.27 17.86 -22.23
CA GLU A 510 11.81 17.70 -23.58
C GLU A 510 13.27 18.19 -23.70
N GLU A 511 13.68 19.16 -22.88
CA GLU A 511 15.07 19.65 -22.87
C GLU A 511 16.06 18.57 -22.43
N ILE A 512 15.74 17.82 -21.38
CA ILE A 512 16.57 16.69 -20.93
C ILE A 512 16.62 15.60 -21.99
N PHE A 513 15.46 15.25 -22.58
CA PHE A 513 15.39 14.22 -23.62
C PHE A 513 16.26 14.56 -24.84
N LYS A 514 16.24 15.81 -25.30
CA LYS A 514 17.02 16.28 -26.45
C LYS A 514 18.53 16.10 -26.28
N LYS A 515 19.04 16.04 -25.05
CA LYS A 515 20.48 15.82 -24.79
C LYS A 515 20.95 14.39 -25.09
N PHE A 516 20.03 13.44 -25.26
CA PHE A 516 20.31 12.05 -25.64
C PHE A 516 19.99 11.75 -27.10
N LEU A 517 19.64 12.77 -27.89
CA LEU A 517 19.45 12.62 -29.33
C LEU A 517 20.81 12.74 -30.02
N GLY A 518 21.14 11.73 -30.80
CA GLY A 518 22.39 11.65 -31.56
C GLY A 518 22.21 10.80 -32.81
N ASN A 519 23.31 10.61 -33.56
CA ASN A 519 23.31 9.79 -34.77
C ASN A 519 23.67 8.32 -34.49
N THR A 520 24.08 8.01 -33.26
CA THR A 520 24.55 6.68 -32.87
C THR A 520 23.85 6.19 -31.60
N LYS A 521 23.75 4.86 -31.46
CA LYS A 521 23.13 4.23 -30.28
C LYS A 521 23.87 4.56 -28.97
N VAL A 522 25.18 4.83 -29.02
CA VAL A 522 25.98 5.12 -27.82
C VAL A 522 25.68 6.49 -27.21
N GLU A 523 25.07 7.40 -27.98
CA GLU A 523 24.62 8.72 -27.50
C GLU A 523 23.26 8.66 -26.79
N ALA A 524 22.53 7.55 -26.94
CA ALA A 524 21.26 7.35 -26.26
C ALA A 524 21.44 7.06 -24.76
N LEU A 525 20.35 7.17 -24.00
CA LEU A 525 20.32 6.73 -22.61
C LEU A 525 20.36 5.18 -22.56
N LEU A 526 21.57 4.62 -22.45
CA LEU A 526 21.80 3.18 -22.33
C LEU A 526 21.48 2.67 -20.92
N HIS A 527 20.19 2.61 -20.60
CA HIS A 527 19.63 2.01 -19.40
C HIS A 527 18.41 1.18 -19.82
N GLY A 528 18.24 -0.02 -19.26
CA GLY A 528 17.05 -0.82 -19.50
C GLY A 528 17.01 -2.05 -18.59
N HIS A 529 15.80 -2.54 -18.33
CA HIS A 529 15.54 -3.77 -17.60
C HIS A 529 14.73 -4.73 -18.47
N SER A 530 14.81 -6.02 -18.20
CA SER A 530 14.05 -7.02 -18.96
C SER A 530 12.55 -6.76 -18.92
N TYR A 531 12.01 -6.31 -17.77
CA TYR A 531 10.58 -6.04 -17.57
C TYR A 531 10.17 -4.58 -17.76
N THR A 532 11.02 -3.76 -18.39
CA THR A 532 10.71 -2.35 -18.69
C THR A 532 9.32 -2.24 -19.33
N ALA A 533 8.47 -1.39 -18.75
CA ALA A 533 7.09 -1.12 -19.19
C ALA A 533 6.21 -2.38 -19.31
N HIS A 534 6.33 -3.34 -18.40
CA HIS A 534 5.52 -4.56 -18.43
C HIS A 534 4.00 -4.23 -18.45
N PRO A 535 3.21 -4.82 -19.38
CA PRO A 535 1.79 -4.43 -19.58
C PRO A 535 0.91 -4.57 -18.35
N ILE A 536 1.20 -5.55 -17.48
CA ILE A 536 0.46 -5.82 -16.25
C ILE A 536 0.55 -4.61 -15.32
N GLY A 537 1.77 -4.17 -15.00
CA GLY A 537 2.02 -3.02 -14.14
C GLY A 537 1.47 -1.74 -14.76
N CYS A 538 1.62 -1.57 -16.08
CA CYS A 538 1.15 -0.36 -16.74
C CYS A 538 -0.37 -0.21 -16.65
N LEU A 539 -1.13 -1.29 -16.89
CA LEU A 539 -2.59 -1.23 -16.82
C LEU A 539 -3.11 -1.10 -15.38
N VAL A 540 -2.44 -1.77 -14.43
CA VAL A 540 -2.73 -1.63 -12.99
C VAL A 540 -2.48 -0.20 -12.52
N ALA A 541 -1.37 0.41 -12.95
CA ALA A 541 -1.07 1.79 -12.63
C ALA A 541 -2.10 2.78 -13.21
N ASN A 542 -2.50 2.59 -14.48
CA ASN A 542 -3.59 3.38 -15.05
C ASN A 542 -4.90 3.26 -14.28
N THR A 543 -5.26 2.04 -13.90
CA THR A 543 -6.46 1.81 -13.09
C THR A 543 -6.38 2.55 -11.76
N SER A 544 -5.21 2.51 -11.11
CA SER A 544 -4.96 3.17 -9.83
C SER A 544 -5.03 4.69 -9.92
N ILE A 545 -4.31 5.30 -10.88
CA ILE A 545 -4.27 6.75 -11.09
C ILE A 545 -5.66 7.29 -11.40
N ASN A 546 -6.47 6.57 -12.20
CA ASN A 546 -7.83 6.98 -12.54
C ASN A 546 -8.82 6.82 -11.37
N GLU A 547 -8.50 5.98 -10.38
CA GLU A 547 -9.33 5.83 -9.18
C GLU A 547 -9.09 6.92 -8.14
N TYR A 548 -7.86 7.40 -7.97
CA TYR A 548 -7.54 8.31 -6.87
C TYR A 548 -8.38 9.60 -6.85
N PRO A 549 -8.54 10.35 -7.96
CA PRO A 549 -9.39 11.55 -7.96
C PRO A 549 -10.86 11.24 -7.67
N ASN A 550 -11.26 9.97 -7.78
CA ASN A 550 -12.62 9.54 -7.56
C ASN A 550 -12.97 9.24 -6.09
N LEU A 551 -11.99 9.21 -5.20
CA LEU A 551 -12.19 8.87 -3.79
C LEU A 551 -12.90 9.99 -3.03
N LYS A 552 -13.81 9.61 -2.13
CA LYS A 552 -14.73 10.55 -1.46
C LYS A 552 -14.04 11.67 -0.71
N TRP A 553 -12.94 11.38 -0.02
CA TRP A 553 -12.23 12.41 0.76
C TRP A 553 -11.41 13.34 -0.13
N ILE A 554 -10.93 12.86 -1.29
CA ILE A 554 -10.28 13.68 -2.32
C ILE A 554 -11.32 14.59 -3.02
N LYS A 555 -12.54 14.09 -3.23
CA LYS A 555 -13.68 14.91 -3.70
C LYS A 555 -14.32 15.81 -2.63
N GLY A 556 -13.93 15.66 -1.36
CA GLY A 556 -14.64 16.21 -0.20
C GLY A 556 -14.66 17.76 -0.14
N ASN A 557 -15.68 18.29 0.53
CA ASN A 557 -16.10 19.72 0.51
C ASN A 557 -14.95 20.74 0.63
N GLU A 558 -14.84 21.58 -0.40
CA GLU A 558 -13.98 22.78 -0.49
C GLU A 558 -14.14 23.79 0.67
N ASN A 559 -15.18 23.63 1.50
CA ASN A 559 -15.55 24.57 2.57
C ASN A 559 -14.70 24.45 3.85
N GLU A 560 -13.82 23.47 3.97
CA GLU A 560 -12.86 23.35 5.10
C GLU A 560 -11.44 23.06 4.57
N ILE A 561 -10.77 24.10 4.07
CA ILE A 561 -9.44 24.05 3.44
C ILE A 561 -8.41 23.28 4.29
N ASP A 562 -8.42 23.43 5.62
CA ASP A 562 -7.48 22.74 6.51
C ASP A 562 -7.76 21.22 6.63
N LYS A 563 -9.02 20.76 6.47
CA LYS A 563 -9.36 19.33 6.41
C LYS A 563 -9.00 18.68 5.07
N SER A 564 -8.67 19.48 4.05
CA SER A 564 -8.22 18.95 2.75
C SER A 564 -6.78 18.42 2.79
N PHE A 565 -5.98 18.81 3.78
CA PHE A 565 -4.56 18.43 3.85
C PHE A 565 -4.30 17.07 4.49
N SER A 566 -5.18 16.54 5.33
CA SER A 566 -4.93 15.31 6.10
C SER A 566 -6.21 14.55 6.44
N LEU A 567 -6.13 13.21 6.41
CA LEU A 567 -7.18 12.31 6.88
C LEU A 567 -7.25 12.23 8.42
N TRP A 568 -6.15 12.60 9.07
CA TRP A 568 -5.99 12.52 10.52
C TRP A 568 -6.60 13.74 11.22
N ASP A 569 -7.19 13.53 12.39
CA ASP A 569 -7.88 14.59 13.12
C ASP A 569 -6.90 15.64 13.65
N LYS A 570 -7.22 16.92 13.43
CA LYS A 570 -6.39 18.04 13.88
C LYS A 570 -6.43 18.18 15.40
N ASN A 571 -7.55 17.89 16.06
CA ASN A 571 -7.65 18.00 17.52
C ASN A 571 -6.87 16.87 18.20
N PHE A 572 -6.89 15.66 17.64
CA PHE A 572 -6.03 14.56 18.08
C PHE A 572 -4.55 14.97 18.05
N GLN A 573 -4.06 15.52 16.93
CA GLN A 573 -2.67 15.99 16.82
C GLN A 573 -2.32 17.04 17.87
N LYS A 574 -3.20 18.04 18.04
CA LYS A 574 -3.06 19.07 19.07
C LYS A 574 -2.90 18.45 20.46
N GLN A 575 -3.80 17.54 20.82
CA GLN A 575 -3.76 16.83 22.11
C GLN A 575 -2.45 16.07 22.33
N ILE A 576 -2.02 15.24 21.36
CA ILE A 576 -0.79 14.46 21.53
C ILE A 576 0.48 15.31 21.46
N SER A 577 0.45 16.45 20.77
CA SER A 577 1.58 17.40 20.74
C SER A 577 1.93 17.94 22.13
N CYS A 578 0.95 18.06 23.02
CA CYS A 578 1.14 18.54 24.40
C CYS A 578 1.65 17.46 25.36
N ILE A 579 1.72 16.18 24.94
CA ILE A 579 2.17 15.10 25.81
C ILE A 579 3.70 15.21 26.01
N PRO A 580 4.22 15.18 27.25
CA PRO A 580 5.66 15.31 27.51
C PRO A 580 6.56 14.26 26.82
N LYS A 581 6.03 13.05 26.57
CA LYS A 581 6.74 11.97 25.87
C LYS A 581 6.88 12.21 24.35
N VAL A 582 6.14 13.17 23.78
CA VAL A 582 6.13 13.47 22.34
C VAL A 582 7.03 14.67 22.08
N ASN A 583 8.07 14.51 21.25
CA ASN A 583 8.91 15.62 20.78
C ASN A 583 8.15 16.50 19.78
N GLY A 584 7.41 15.85 18.89
CA GLY A 584 6.59 16.54 17.90
C GLY A 584 5.71 15.59 17.09
N VAL A 585 4.71 16.15 16.42
CA VAL A 585 3.78 15.39 15.56
C VAL A 585 3.43 16.19 14.32
N PHE A 586 3.18 15.52 13.20
CA PHE A 586 2.47 16.13 12.08
C PHE A 586 1.66 15.08 11.32
N SER A 587 0.73 15.53 10.49
CA SER A 587 0.07 14.66 9.52
C SER A 587 -0.17 15.39 8.21
N LEU A 588 -0.07 14.64 7.11
CA LEU A 588 -0.32 15.08 5.73
C LEU A 588 -0.86 13.91 4.92
N GLY A 589 -1.97 14.12 4.23
CA GLY A 589 -2.73 13.11 3.50
C GLY A 589 -3.01 11.89 4.37
N THR A 590 -2.38 10.79 3.99
CA THR A 590 -2.52 9.48 4.67
C THR A 590 -1.46 9.24 5.74
N LEU A 591 -0.47 10.11 5.88
CA LEU A 591 0.64 9.98 6.83
C LEU A 591 0.31 10.71 8.14
N LEU A 592 0.48 10.00 9.26
CA LEU A 592 0.66 10.54 10.60
C LEU A 592 2.07 10.18 11.07
N SER A 593 2.82 11.16 11.56
CA SER A 593 4.16 10.96 12.11
C SER A 593 4.23 11.53 13.52
N ILE A 594 4.76 10.75 14.46
CA ILE A 594 4.92 11.08 15.87
C ILE A 594 6.37 10.82 16.24
N GLU A 595 7.09 11.86 16.60
CA GLU A 595 8.44 11.78 17.12
C GLU A 595 8.40 11.69 18.64
N LEU A 596 8.99 10.64 19.20
CA LEU A 596 9.06 10.43 20.65
C LEU A 596 10.36 10.98 21.23
N ASN A 597 10.29 11.45 22.48
CA ASN A 597 11.46 11.77 23.28
C ASN A 597 12.14 10.47 23.73
N ASP A 598 13.44 10.35 23.47
CA ASP A 598 14.29 9.26 23.99
C ASP A 598 15.29 9.82 25.01
N ILE A 599 15.37 9.18 26.18
CA ILE A 599 16.26 9.56 27.29
C ILE A 599 17.69 9.08 27.01
N ASP A 600 17.87 8.00 26.23
CA ASP A 600 19.16 7.35 25.98
C ASP A 600 19.86 7.83 24.69
N GLY A 601 19.30 8.85 24.02
CA GLY A 601 19.79 9.43 22.76
C GLY A 601 18.90 9.09 21.56
N GLY A 602 18.36 10.12 20.90
CA GLY A 602 17.43 9.98 19.76
C GLY A 602 18.09 9.53 18.45
N GLY A 603 17.28 9.40 17.39
CA GLY A 603 17.72 8.96 16.05
C GLY A 603 17.45 7.48 15.77
N TYR A 604 18.01 6.96 14.67
CA TYR A 604 17.65 5.61 14.15
C TYR A 604 17.97 4.45 15.11
N ALA A 605 18.97 4.60 15.98
CA ALA A 605 19.34 3.56 16.96
C ALA A 605 18.36 3.46 18.15
N SER A 606 17.43 4.40 18.28
CA SER A 606 16.44 4.40 19.35
C SER A 606 15.48 3.20 19.22
N ASN A 607 15.21 2.55 20.36
CA ASN A 607 14.25 1.45 20.45
C ASN A 607 12.88 1.89 20.99
N ILE A 608 12.69 3.17 21.35
CA ILE A 608 11.47 3.62 22.01
C ILE A 608 10.23 3.43 21.12
N ALA A 609 10.37 3.71 19.82
CA ALA A 609 9.31 3.52 18.84
C ALA A 609 9.01 2.04 18.61
N LYS A 610 10.02 1.16 18.69
CA LYS A 610 9.84 -0.30 18.61
C LYS A 610 9.00 -0.80 19.79
N ILE A 611 9.32 -0.39 21.01
CA ILE A 611 8.56 -0.74 22.21
C ILE A 611 7.12 -0.23 22.11
N PHE A 612 6.91 0.99 21.63
CA PHE A 612 5.56 1.53 21.44
C PHE A 612 4.79 0.76 20.38
N ASN A 613 5.42 0.38 19.27
CA ASN A 613 4.80 -0.43 18.22
C ASN A 613 4.38 -1.82 18.74
N GLU A 614 5.20 -2.45 19.58
CA GLU A 614 4.85 -3.71 20.25
C GLU A 614 3.64 -3.54 21.17
N LYS A 615 3.59 -2.44 21.95
CA LYS A 615 2.41 -2.11 22.77
C LYS A 615 1.15 -1.90 21.92
N LEU A 616 1.24 -1.14 20.83
CA LEU A 616 0.12 -0.93 19.91
C LEU A 616 -0.38 -2.23 19.26
N SER A 617 0.55 -3.10 18.88
CA SER A 617 0.25 -4.40 18.26
C SER A 617 -0.45 -5.35 19.22
N ASN A 618 -0.15 -5.25 20.52
CA ASN A 618 -0.65 -6.13 21.58
C ASN A 618 -1.82 -5.54 22.37
N LEU A 619 -2.40 -4.43 21.94
CA LEU A 619 -3.58 -3.86 22.60
C LEU A 619 -4.73 -4.88 22.64
N GLU A 620 -5.38 -4.95 23.80
CA GLU A 620 -6.54 -5.80 23.99
C GLU A 620 -7.66 -5.39 23.03
N ARG A 621 -8.23 -6.40 22.34
CA ARG A 621 -9.32 -6.18 21.38
C ARG A 621 -10.63 -6.05 22.15
N LYS A 622 -11.29 -4.91 22.02
CA LYS A 622 -12.55 -4.62 22.74
C LYS A 622 -13.78 -5.26 22.10
N SER A 623 -13.69 -5.69 20.85
CA SER A 623 -14.79 -6.32 20.10
C SER A 623 -14.27 -7.17 18.94
N ILE A 624 -15.16 -7.93 18.30
CA ILE A 624 -14.82 -8.78 17.13
C ILE A 624 -14.41 -7.99 15.88
N ASP A 625 -14.86 -6.73 15.79
CA ASP A 625 -14.50 -5.83 14.69
C ASP A 625 -13.28 -4.97 15.02
N ASP A 626 -12.76 -5.11 16.24
CA ASP A 626 -11.56 -4.41 16.66
C ASP A 626 -10.30 -5.09 16.12
N PHE A 627 -9.26 -4.29 15.90
CA PHE A 627 -8.01 -4.73 15.27
C PHE A 627 -6.79 -4.19 16.03
N GLY A 628 -5.69 -4.94 16.01
CA GLY A 628 -4.39 -4.40 16.46
C GLY A 628 -3.85 -3.40 15.44
N ILE A 629 -2.82 -2.62 15.81
CA ILE A 629 -2.12 -1.74 14.88
C ILE A 629 -0.67 -2.18 14.77
N LYS A 630 -0.21 -2.43 13.54
CA LYS A 630 1.18 -2.77 13.28
C LYS A 630 1.80 -1.75 12.35
N THR A 631 2.90 -1.15 12.79
CA THR A 631 3.73 -0.29 11.95
C THR A 631 5.19 -0.74 11.98
N ARG A 632 6.07 -0.02 11.29
CA ARG A 632 7.53 -0.16 11.39
C ARG A 632 8.09 1.14 11.97
N PRO A 633 8.80 1.12 13.10
CA PRO A 633 9.45 2.31 13.63
C PRO A 633 10.61 2.77 12.73
N LEU A 634 10.95 4.05 12.80
CA LEU A 634 12.17 4.64 12.23
C LEU A 634 12.90 5.39 13.34
N GLY A 635 13.79 4.71 14.05
CA GLY A 635 14.42 5.28 15.24
C GLY A 635 13.42 5.64 16.33
N ASN A 636 13.40 6.91 16.74
CA ASN A 636 12.42 7.45 17.69
C ASN A 636 11.10 7.92 17.03
N VAL A 637 10.97 7.76 15.71
CA VAL A 637 9.76 8.14 14.96
C VAL A 637 8.83 6.95 14.78
N ILE A 638 7.57 7.18 15.12
CA ILE A 638 6.45 6.28 14.83
C ILE A 638 5.65 6.93 13.74
N TYR A 639 5.46 6.22 12.64
CA TYR A 639 4.52 6.66 11.62
C TYR A 639 3.38 5.68 11.48
N ILE A 640 2.23 6.19 11.08
CA ILE A 640 1.10 5.39 10.65
C ILE A 640 0.66 5.93 9.30
N MET A 641 0.53 5.01 8.37
CA MET A 641 0.18 5.31 7.00
C MET A 641 -1.09 4.55 6.66
N SER A 642 -2.16 5.29 6.38
CA SER A 642 -3.40 4.71 5.89
C SER A 642 -3.34 4.49 4.37
N SER A 643 -4.28 3.71 3.83
CA SER A 643 -4.56 3.78 2.40
C SER A 643 -5.45 4.99 2.11
N LEU A 644 -5.64 5.28 0.82
CA LEU A 644 -6.52 6.35 0.37
C LEU A 644 -8.01 5.95 0.51
N ILE A 645 -8.31 4.68 0.77
CA ILE A 645 -9.67 4.16 0.93
C ILE A 645 -10.08 3.96 2.40
N SER A 646 -9.18 4.26 3.34
CA SER A 646 -9.43 4.06 4.77
C SER A 646 -10.67 4.82 5.25
N ASP A 647 -11.49 4.14 6.04
CA ASP A 647 -12.70 4.75 6.58
C ASP A 647 -12.39 5.60 7.82
N VAL A 648 -13.08 6.74 7.93
CA VAL A 648 -12.85 7.72 9.00
C VAL A 648 -13.07 7.10 10.39
N LYS A 649 -14.02 6.17 10.54
CA LYS A 649 -14.32 5.54 11.83
C LYS A 649 -13.13 4.70 12.31
N SER A 650 -12.52 3.92 11.43
CA SER A 650 -11.29 3.17 11.70
C SER A 650 -10.13 4.09 12.05
N LEU A 651 -9.94 5.20 11.33
CA LEU A 651 -8.89 6.18 11.64
C LEU A 651 -9.08 6.80 13.03
N ARG A 652 -10.31 7.17 13.42
CA ARG A 652 -10.60 7.71 14.76
C ARG A 652 -10.38 6.65 15.86
N ASN A 653 -10.66 5.37 15.59
CA ASN A 653 -10.30 4.27 16.49
C ASN A 653 -8.77 4.15 16.66
N ILE A 654 -8.02 4.26 15.57
CA ILE A 654 -6.54 4.23 15.58
C ILE A 654 -5.99 5.38 16.43
N GLU A 655 -6.48 6.60 16.22
CA GLU A 655 -6.08 7.77 17.00
C GLU A 655 -6.34 7.60 18.49
N GLN A 656 -7.53 7.09 18.86
CA GLN A 656 -7.85 6.83 20.27
C GLN A 656 -6.88 5.81 20.89
N LYS A 657 -6.53 4.74 20.17
CA LYS A 657 -5.56 3.74 20.64
C LYS A 657 -4.17 4.32 20.86
N ILE A 658 -3.72 5.18 19.96
CA ILE A 658 -2.44 5.88 20.10
C ILE A 658 -2.47 6.81 21.31
N PHE A 659 -3.54 7.61 21.45
CA PHE A 659 -3.71 8.51 22.58
C PHE A 659 -3.67 7.75 23.92
N ASP A 660 -4.41 6.64 24.02
CA ASP A 660 -4.43 5.79 25.21
C ASP A 660 -3.04 5.21 25.52
N CYS A 661 -2.29 4.81 24.49
CA CYS A 661 -0.92 4.31 24.64
C CYS A 661 0.10 5.36 25.06
N LEU A 662 -0.04 6.62 24.64
CA LEU A 662 0.86 7.70 25.02
C LEU A 662 0.66 8.17 26.46
N ASN A 663 -0.59 8.13 26.95
CA ASN A 663 -0.94 8.57 28.31
C ASN A 663 -0.67 7.52 29.41
N LYS A 664 -0.55 6.24 29.04
CA LYS A 664 -0.04 5.18 29.92
C LYS A 664 1.48 5.20 29.93
#